data_AF-A0A7V3XIQ1-F1
#
_entry.id   AF-A0A7V3XIQ1-F1
#
_cell.length_a   1.000
_cell.length_b   1.000
_cell.length_c   1.000
_cell.angle_alpha   90.00
_cell.angle_beta   90.00
_cell.angle_gamma   90.00
#
_symmetry.space_group_name_H-M   'P 1'
#
loop_
_entity.id
_entity.type
_entity.pdbx_description
1 polymer ?
#
loop_
_entity_poly.entity_id
_entity_poly.type
_entity_poly.pdbx_seq_one_letter_code
_entity_poly.pdbx_strand_id
1 'polypeptide(L)'
;MPAVQWLTSGSRLEDEPTCRASHHFHNPLLPFLEAMNTDLPEPLRLFCAGQGFGRQWSNVTWGTGAVSPTLAGAVTGNPFDWAAARRRYLDGLTLGTAAEREAALADTFLTLGHLTHLVQDLAVPAHVRNDFVSHLDLFPKREPFTRWFENGFERFVRRNPELVDAAQAMPVVFDGAPPTRFWDRDVYDGTNPSADPVQGLAEYTNANFASANTIFTEDLAAGDPHRFPFPRQASTNLADLFQQRLTPARTQAEDAIVDLGLYLSKERDGERVGRFARAGYLTRDLIDNAAPELVRLSLQLDDDVHRDYASLLVPRAVGYSAALLEYFFRGRLDVDVVADGADPTIVRLTGRNGSRESLTAGTVRLYADDVNGVRVPAPSHDDVTLADVAPDAPLTSARFQVPPDTERLVAVYQGTLGGEREAPEAGAPGAVIGRVLGGVRVEQIFAEGDTWKVRTPRGVFTLPLSTAEFTTVTWGDGDDVVVARTPFGEGKPNRFVAYRVERRPGSVEFPVSGSTPLPVTRLRDAVFPFGVPSGTTVRFGETVAYRQRIARVAPVTAVSRWNGFFYELDHVDAPAPSFETAYSATLAFEEQFPIDFDTGHSPFFATVDRRYVWVVRDVTADAAGRLLALIQVTLLRPTTIGHVPFFAVDHESGAVVERGQASVPAFFPPGVNPLLWALVDVGEGRVVASTAGPEVAIVLDRALEAAPWGGGESPLPNVPVGVWARGTAVNVEGPTPSSVEFGWTPFPLSLPLEDWVPRTVTADVSSRLGQQALQVGGWKRAELETALPTSFQTTHTARRTERGYMAKSRSEVYAVGLGLEEGATVDHPARLMDARRARGDAGAPRVVFLAESRSNDESGPAHIVVWEPEAARARVAADLPVGQYRLRAVASQAALVVPDAFPAPTSTTVVRLDGSSPPVTLTGDLSKTFTVLDPGYLYNFAGDLRFYRLQEPPEPTALPARLAPASAQGGDFHTVRLP
;
A
#
# COMPACT_ATOMS: atom_id res chain seq x y z
N MET A 1 18.43 4.66 21.83
CA MET A 1 18.35 5.81 20.90
C MET A 1 18.11 5.27 19.50
N PRO A 2 17.19 5.85 18.69
CA PRO A 2 17.03 5.50 17.28
C PRO A 2 18.31 5.71 16.45
N ALA A 3 18.48 4.95 15.36
CA ALA A 3 19.66 5.01 14.49
C ALA A 3 20.02 6.44 14.01
N VAL A 4 19.01 7.25 13.66
CA VAL A 4 19.19 8.64 13.22
C VAL A 4 19.84 9.52 14.30
N GLN A 5 19.61 9.24 15.59
CA GLN A 5 20.24 10.00 16.67
C GLN A 5 21.72 9.64 16.80
N TRP A 6 22.10 8.38 16.56
CA TRP A 6 23.50 7.97 16.54
C TRP A 6 24.24 8.57 15.35
N LEU A 7 23.64 8.54 14.15
CA LEU A 7 24.16 9.25 12.97
C LEU A 7 24.39 10.73 13.25
N THR A 8 23.40 11.41 13.82
CA THR A 8 23.49 12.85 14.17
C THR A 8 24.59 13.11 15.21
N SER A 9 24.70 12.23 16.22
CA SER A 9 25.71 12.37 17.26
C SER A 9 27.12 12.17 16.69
N GLY A 10 27.31 11.17 15.82
CA GLY A 10 28.59 10.90 15.18
C GLY A 10 29.04 12.04 14.28
N SER A 11 28.12 12.61 13.50
CA SER A 11 28.43 13.78 12.67
C SER A 11 28.92 14.96 13.53
N ARG A 12 28.23 15.28 14.63
CA ARG A 12 28.67 16.35 15.55
C ARG A 12 30.02 16.08 16.20
N LEU A 13 30.29 14.83 16.56
CA LEU A 13 31.53 14.43 17.23
C LEU A 13 32.73 14.39 16.27
N GLU A 14 32.55 14.48 14.95
CA GLU A 14 33.69 14.53 14.02
C GLU A 14 34.51 15.82 14.17
N ASP A 15 33.90 16.91 14.64
CA ASP A 15 34.60 18.16 14.99
C ASP A 15 35.21 18.17 16.41
N GLU A 16 35.05 17.07 17.17
CA GLU A 16 35.49 16.95 18.56
C GLU A 16 36.50 15.80 18.76
N PRO A 17 37.67 16.05 19.39
CA PRO A 17 38.19 17.35 19.81
C PRO A 17 38.55 18.23 18.61
N THR A 18 38.65 19.54 18.80
CA THR A 18 38.89 20.54 17.73
C THR A 18 40.02 20.20 16.74
N CYS A 19 41.09 19.57 17.21
CA CYS A 19 42.22 19.19 16.37
C CYS A 19 41.95 17.99 15.45
N ARG A 20 40.82 17.28 15.63
CA ARG A 20 40.35 16.26 14.70
C ARG A 20 40.00 16.86 13.34
N ALA A 21 39.40 18.05 13.35
CA ALA A 21 38.96 18.74 12.16
C ALA A 21 40.09 19.28 11.27
N SER A 22 41.35 19.18 11.69
CA SER A 22 42.49 19.40 10.79
C SER A 22 42.56 18.36 9.65
N HIS A 23 41.85 17.23 9.79
CA HIS A 23 41.72 16.20 8.76
C HIS A 23 40.60 16.44 7.74
N HIS A 24 39.80 17.50 7.88
CA HIS A 24 38.58 17.69 7.07
C HIS A 24 38.84 18.30 5.69
N PHE A 25 40.10 18.62 5.40
CA PHE A 25 40.52 19.27 4.16
C PHE A 25 40.92 18.24 3.10
N HIS A 26 40.54 18.51 1.86
CA HIS A 26 40.94 17.71 0.71
C HIS A 26 41.05 18.56 -0.56
N ASN A 27 42.28 18.81 -1.02
CA ASN A 27 42.52 19.44 -2.32
C ASN A 27 42.46 18.40 -3.45
N PRO A 28 41.43 18.42 -4.32
CA PRO A 28 41.26 17.41 -5.37
C PRO A 28 42.27 17.54 -6.53
N LEU A 29 43.11 18.59 -6.55
CA LEU A 29 44.17 18.76 -7.54
C LEU A 29 45.47 18.03 -7.15
N LEU A 30 45.52 17.43 -5.96
CA LEU A 30 46.69 16.77 -5.41
C LEU A 30 46.42 15.29 -5.15
N PRO A 31 47.44 14.42 -5.24
CA PRO A 31 47.33 13.04 -4.76
C PRO A 31 46.83 13.00 -3.30
N PHE A 32 46.09 11.96 -2.92
CA PHE A 32 45.42 11.89 -1.61
C PHE A 32 46.37 12.13 -0.41
N LEU A 33 47.63 11.68 -0.49
CA LEU A 33 48.61 11.86 0.58
C LEU A 33 49.19 13.28 0.69
N GLU A 34 48.98 14.12 -0.31
CA GLU A 34 49.44 15.52 -0.39
C GLU A 34 48.27 16.51 -0.31
N ALA A 35 47.03 16.02 -0.43
CA ALA A 35 45.80 16.81 -0.42
C ALA A 35 45.34 17.27 0.98
N MET A 36 46.16 17.12 2.02
CA MET A 36 45.82 17.48 3.40
C MET A 36 45.87 19.00 3.65
N ASN A 37 45.37 19.42 4.82
CA ASN A 37 45.55 20.79 5.30
C ASN A 37 47.04 21.13 5.50
N THR A 38 47.52 22.15 4.81
CA THR A 38 48.88 22.72 4.95
C THR A 38 48.87 24.19 5.41
N ASP A 39 47.69 24.79 5.56
CA ASP A 39 47.47 26.19 5.93
C ASP A 39 47.22 26.39 7.44
N LEU A 40 47.57 25.40 8.26
CA LEU A 40 47.43 25.47 9.71
C LEU A 40 48.56 26.32 10.34
N PRO A 41 48.27 27.42 11.07
CA PRO A 41 49.31 28.24 11.68
C PRO A 41 50.17 27.46 12.68
N GLU A 42 51.46 27.77 12.74
CA GLU A 42 52.44 27.03 13.55
C GLU A 42 52.03 26.83 15.03
N PRO A 43 51.51 27.84 15.76
CA PRO A 43 51.07 27.64 17.14
C PRO A 43 49.96 26.59 17.28
N LEU A 44 49.01 26.59 16.34
CA LEU A 44 47.89 25.64 16.34
C LEU A 44 48.35 24.25 15.90
N ARG A 45 49.27 24.17 14.94
CA ARG A 45 49.92 22.91 14.54
C ARG A 45 50.64 22.24 15.71
N LEU A 46 51.38 23.02 16.51
CA LEU A 46 52.05 22.52 17.72
C LEU A 46 51.04 22.11 18.80
N PHE A 47 49.96 22.86 18.98
CA PHE A 47 48.87 22.50 19.89
C PHE A 47 48.23 21.16 19.50
N CYS A 48 47.86 20.99 18.24
CA CYS A 48 47.27 19.76 17.74
C CYS A 48 48.23 18.57 17.80
N ALA A 49 49.52 18.78 17.56
CA ALA A 49 50.53 17.75 17.81
C ALA A 49 50.54 17.28 19.28
N GLY A 50 50.40 18.20 20.24
CA GLY A 50 50.27 17.88 21.67
C GLY A 50 48.98 17.14 22.04
N GLN A 51 47.94 17.20 21.20
CA GLN A 51 46.67 16.48 21.36
C GLN A 51 46.61 15.14 20.60
N GLY A 52 47.71 14.72 19.96
CA GLY A 52 47.78 13.49 19.18
C GLY A 52 47.45 13.64 17.68
N PHE A 53 47.23 14.86 17.20
CA PHE A 53 46.89 15.20 15.80
C PHE A 53 48.06 15.90 15.09
N GLY A 54 49.28 15.43 15.33
CA GLY A 54 50.50 16.07 14.80
C GLY A 54 50.78 15.79 13.32
N ARG A 55 50.29 14.64 12.82
CA ARG A 55 50.32 14.29 11.40
C ARG A 55 48.97 14.63 10.80
N GLN A 56 48.97 15.38 9.70
CA GLN A 56 47.76 15.67 8.94
C GLN A 56 47.50 14.60 7.88
N TRP A 57 46.22 14.40 7.60
CA TRP A 57 45.70 13.48 6.60
C TRP A 57 44.67 14.23 5.79
N SER A 58 44.59 13.93 4.50
CA SER A 58 43.51 14.38 3.64
C SER A 58 42.19 13.75 4.09
N ASN A 59 41.08 14.46 3.92
CA ASN A 59 39.73 14.03 4.30
C ASN A 59 39.42 12.61 3.78
N VAL A 60 39.69 12.33 2.50
CA VAL A 60 39.46 11.00 1.91
C VAL A 60 40.31 9.92 2.59
N THR A 61 41.57 10.19 2.90
CA THR A 61 42.45 9.23 3.58
C THR A 61 42.01 9.02 5.04
N TRP A 62 41.60 10.08 5.72
CA TRP A 62 41.09 10.02 7.09
C TRP A 62 39.80 9.20 7.19
N GLY A 63 38.86 9.41 6.26
CA GLY A 63 37.56 8.71 6.23
C GLY A 63 37.63 7.28 5.71
N THR A 64 38.55 6.96 4.79
CA THR A 64 38.56 5.64 4.10
C THR A 64 39.81 4.80 4.32
N GLY A 65 40.90 5.40 4.82
CA GLY A 65 42.22 4.76 4.86
C GLY A 65 42.90 4.65 3.49
N ALA A 66 42.29 5.15 2.42
CA ALA A 66 42.84 5.07 1.06
C ALA A 66 43.95 6.10 0.83
N VAL A 67 44.99 5.69 0.08
CA VAL A 67 46.13 6.54 -0.30
C VAL A 67 46.15 6.89 -1.79
N SER A 68 45.26 6.26 -2.55
CA SER A 68 44.90 6.63 -3.92
C SER A 68 43.46 6.17 -4.18
N PRO A 69 42.85 6.53 -5.33
CA PRO A 69 41.48 6.13 -5.64
C PRO A 69 41.21 4.61 -5.59
N THR A 70 42.24 3.78 -5.77
CA THR A 70 42.13 2.32 -5.85
C THR A 70 42.97 1.56 -4.84
N LEU A 71 43.82 2.24 -4.04
CA LEU A 71 44.74 1.59 -3.11
C LEU A 71 44.44 1.98 -1.65
N ALA A 72 44.19 0.97 -0.83
CA ALA A 72 44.16 1.11 0.63
C ALA A 72 45.58 1.32 1.17
N GLY A 73 45.73 2.20 2.17
CA GLY A 73 47.01 2.47 2.83
C GLY A 73 47.10 1.88 4.23
N ALA A 74 48.15 2.30 4.95
CA ALA A 74 48.32 1.98 6.37
C ALA A 74 47.26 2.67 7.24
N VAL A 75 46.99 2.10 8.41
CA VAL A 75 46.01 2.62 9.38
C VAL A 75 46.35 4.06 9.77
N THR A 76 45.39 4.97 9.62
CA THR A 76 45.53 6.41 9.94
C THR A 76 45.46 6.70 11.43
N GLY A 77 44.93 5.75 12.21
CA GLY A 77 44.59 5.92 13.63
C GLY A 77 43.16 6.40 13.86
N ASN A 78 42.37 6.64 12.80
CA ASN A 78 40.97 7.01 12.92
C ASN A 78 40.12 5.82 13.39
N PRO A 79 39.48 5.87 14.58
CA PRO A 79 38.59 4.80 15.01
C PRO A 79 37.23 4.83 14.29
N PHE A 80 36.96 5.82 13.44
CA PHE A 80 35.67 6.03 12.77
C PHE A 80 35.76 6.03 11.23
N ASP A 81 36.71 5.29 10.66
CA ASP A 81 36.84 5.13 9.21
C ASP A 81 35.84 4.13 8.60
N TRP A 82 35.79 4.06 7.27
CA TRP A 82 34.92 3.17 6.51
C TRP A 82 35.08 1.70 6.91
N ALA A 83 36.32 1.25 7.11
CA ALA A 83 36.62 -0.11 7.52
C ALA A 83 36.08 -0.40 8.94
N ALA A 84 36.16 0.56 9.86
CA ALA A 84 35.60 0.46 11.20
C ALA A 84 34.07 0.38 11.17
N ALA A 85 33.40 1.16 10.32
CA ALA A 85 31.95 1.05 10.13
C ALA A 85 31.56 -0.36 9.67
N ARG A 86 32.29 -0.93 8.70
CA ARG A 86 32.05 -2.30 8.20
C ARG A 86 32.28 -3.37 9.27
N ARG A 87 33.34 -3.26 10.07
CA ARG A 87 33.60 -4.19 11.19
C ARG A 87 32.49 -4.15 12.23
N ARG A 88 32.09 -2.96 12.67
CA ARG A 88 31.00 -2.77 13.64
C ARG A 88 29.67 -3.32 13.11
N TYR A 89 29.41 -3.15 11.82
CA TYR A 89 28.21 -3.72 11.21
C TYR A 89 28.26 -5.25 11.21
N LEU A 90 29.40 -5.84 10.86
CA LEU A 90 29.63 -7.29 10.96
C LEU A 90 29.45 -7.79 12.40
N ASP A 91 29.99 -7.08 13.39
CA ASP A 91 29.83 -7.40 14.81
C ASP A 91 28.35 -7.34 15.23
N GLY A 92 27.62 -6.32 14.79
CA GLY A 92 26.17 -6.19 15.00
C GLY A 92 25.37 -7.36 14.43
N LEU A 93 25.87 -7.99 13.37
CA LEU A 93 25.25 -9.17 12.75
C LEU A 93 25.68 -10.49 13.41
N THR A 94 26.81 -10.55 14.12
CA THR A 94 27.45 -11.82 14.47
C THR A 94 27.75 -12.04 15.96
N LEU A 95 27.83 -10.97 16.78
CA LEU A 95 28.13 -11.09 18.20
C LEU A 95 27.07 -11.86 18.99
N GLY A 96 27.51 -12.51 20.07
CA GLY A 96 26.74 -13.52 20.79
C GLY A 96 25.52 -12.98 21.52
N THR A 97 25.66 -11.94 22.34
CA THR A 97 24.53 -11.41 23.11
C THR A 97 23.79 -10.29 22.37
N ALA A 98 22.49 -10.13 22.64
CA ALA A 98 21.71 -9.04 22.07
C ALA A 98 22.31 -7.66 22.41
N ALA A 99 22.75 -7.47 23.66
CA ALA A 99 23.36 -6.21 24.12
C ALA A 99 24.64 -5.85 23.34
N GLU A 100 25.52 -6.83 23.08
CA GLU A 100 26.73 -6.60 22.28
C GLU A 100 26.40 -6.25 20.84
N ARG A 101 25.43 -6.95 20.22
CA ARG A 101 24.98 -6.65 18.85
C ARG A 101 24.37 -5.26 18.74
N GLU A 102 23.52 -4.88 19.69
CA GLU A 102 22.92 -3.54 19.74
C GLU A 102 23.95 -2.44 19.92
N ALA A 103 24.96 -2.65 20.77
CA ALA A 103 26.08 -1.72 20.93
C ALA A 103 26.89 -1.59 19.63
N ALA A 104 27.20 -2.69 18.95
CA ALA A 104 27.93 -2.66 17.68
C ALA A 104 27.13 -2.00 16.54
N LEU A 105 25.80 -2.18 16.51
CA LEU A 105 24.92 -1.46 15.58
C LEU A 105 24.87 0.04 15.90
N ALA A 106 24.80 0.42 17.17
CA ALA A 106 24.87 1.82 17.59
C ALA A 106 26.19 2.47 17.13
N ASP A 107 27.32 1.78 17.35
CA ASP A 107 28.64 2.21 16.92
C ASP A 107 28.74 2.29 15.38
N THR A 108 28.06 1.41 14.64
CA THR A 108 27.98 1.47 13.17
C THR A 108 27.37 2.80 12.73
N PHE A 109 26.21 3.16 13.27
CA PHE A 109 25.52 4.41 12.93
C PHE A 109 26.26 5.64 13.42
N LEU A 110 26.89 5.58 14.60
CA LEU A 110 27.79 6.63 15.07
C LEU A 110 28.93 6.86 14.07
N THR A 111 29.58 5.78 13.62
CA THR A 111 30.68 5.85 12.64
C THR A 111 30.24 6.40 11.29
N LEU A 112 29.09 5.96 10.79
CA LEU A 112 28.51 6.49 9.57
C LEU A 112 28.19 7.99 9.70
N GLY A 113 27.87 8.48 10.90
CA GLY A 113 27.73 9.90 11.20
C GLY A 113 29.04 10.66 10.97
N HIS A 114 30.15 10.16 11.52
CA HIS A 114 31.49 10.71 11.31
C HIS A 114 31.86 10.77 9.81
N LEU A 115 31.59 9.68 9.07
CA LEU A 115 31.87 9.61 7.63
C LEU A 115 30.99 10.57 6.81
N THR A 116 29.73 10.74 7.22
CA THR A 116 28.80 11.66 6.56
C THR A 116 29.26 13.11 6.75
N HIS A 117 29.72 13.48 7.94
CA HIS A 117 30.30 14.80 8.21
C HIS A 117 31.48 15.11 7.29
N LEU A 118 32.40 14.16 7.16
CA LEU A 118 33.56 14.30 6.27
C LEU A 118 33.17 14.55 4.81
N VAL A 119 32.11 13.91 4.31
CA VAL A 119 31.58 14.17 2.96
C VAL A 119 30.92 15.55 2.87
N GLN A 120 30.22 16.00 3.91
CA GLN A 120 29.58 17.31 3.95
C GLN A 120 30.60 18.45 3.90
N ASP A 121 31.76 18.30 4.53
CA ASP A 121 32.84 19.29 4.49
C ASP A 121 33.39 19.48 3.05
N LEU A 122 33.24 18.51 2.15
CA LEU A 122 33.63 18.68 0.74
C LEU A 122 32.70 19.62 -0.04
N ALA A 123 31.53 19.95 0.51
CA ALA A 123 30.63 20.99 -0.01
C ALA A 123 30.99 22.39 0.52
N VAL A 124 32.03 22.52 1.33
CA VAL A 124 32.48 23.79 1.89
C VAL A 124 33.75 24.24 1.13
N PRO A 125 33.72 25.41 0.46
CA PRO A 125 34.85 25.85 -0.37
C PRO A 125 36.20 25.90 0.35
N ALA A 126 36.23 26.30 1.63
CA ALA A 126 37.48 26.39 2.39
C ALA A 126 38.16 25.03 2.61
N HIS A 127 37.37 23.98 2.89
CA HIS A 127 37.87 22.62 3.13
C HIS A 127 38.50 21.99 1.89
N VAL A 128 38.01 22.33 0.69
CA VAL A 128 38.56 21.80 -0.57
C VAL A 128 39.60 22.71 -1.22
N ARG A 129 39.78 23.93 -0.69
CA ARG A 129 40.74 24.93 -1.20
C ARG A 129 41.84 25.24 -0.19
N ASN A 130 42.06 24.36 0.79
CA ASN A 130 43.16 24.45 1.75
C ASN A 130 43.22 25.83 2.46
N ASP A 131 42.05 26.39 2.79
CA ASP A 131 41.92 27.74 3.37
C ASP A 131 41.48 27.67 4.83
N PHE A 132 42.33 27.05 5.65
CA PHE A 132 42.08 26.95 7.08
C PHE A 132 42.07 28.32 7.74
N VAL A 133 42.92 29.26 7.30
CA VAL A 133 43.02 30.58 7.93
C VAL A 133 41.68 31.34 7.88
N SER A 134 40.82 31.11 6.88
CA SER A 134 39.47 31.70 6.84
C SER A 134 38.58 31.31 8.03
N HIS A 135 38.83 30.17 8.68
CA HIS A 135 38.12 29.75 9.88
C HIS A 135 38.53 30.59 11.11
N LEU A 136 39.68 31.28 11.06
CA LEU A 136 40.15 32.15 12.15
C LEU A 136 39.56 33.56 12.10
N ASP A 137 38.98 33.98 10.97
CA ASP A 137 38.43 35.34 10.79
C ASP A 137 37.27 35.62 11.75
N LEU A 138 36.51 34.58 12.08
CA LEU A 138 35.37 34.62 12.99
C LEU A 138 35.72 34.14 14.40
N PHE A 139 36.98 33.78 14.67
CA PHE A 139 37.41 33.28 15.96
C PHE A 139 37.47 34.42 17.00
N PRO A 140 36.68 34.36 18.10
CA PRO A 140 36.78 35.34 19.16
C PRO A 140 38.15 35.26 19.85
N LYS A 141 38.94 36.33 19.77
CA LYS A 141 40.33 36.46 20.27
C LYS A 141 40.56 36.14 21.77
N ARG A 142 39.52 35.74 22.52
CA ARG A 142 39.54 35.46 23.98
C ARG A 142 38.98 34.10 24.38
N GLU A 143 38.52 33.28 23.44
CA GLU A 143 38.05 31.91 23.74
C GLU A 143 39.21 30.91 23.70
N PRO A 144 39.20 29.85 24.53
CA PRO A 144 40.14 28.75 24.40
C PRO A 144 39.85 27.91 23.15
N PHE A 145 40.84 27.17 22.64
CA PHE A 145 40.74 26.25 21.49
C PHE A 145 39.94 24.97 21.85
N THR A 146 38.72 25.11 22.35
CA THR A 146 37.90 23.99 22.87
C THR A 146 36.75 23.59 21.95
N ARG A 147 36.53 24.31 20.83
CA ARG A 147 35.55 23.96 19.78
C ARG A 147 36.10 24.33 18.41
N TRP A 148 35.64 23.64 17.37
CA TRP A 148 35.98 23.97 15.98
C TRP A 148 35.53 25.38 15.60
N PHE A 149 36.25 25.98 14.66
CA PHE A 149 36.03 27.34 14.18
C PHE A 149 35.30 27.29 12.85
N GLU A 150 34.12 27.89 12.77
CA GLU A 150 33.37 27.98 11.52
C GLU A 150 33.95 29.07 10.61
N ASN A 151 33.99 28.83 9.30
CA ASN A 151 34.21 29.87 8.30
C ASN A 151 32.90 30.62 7.97
N GLY A 152 32.98 31.63 7.09
CA GLY A 152 31.83 32.43 6.68
C GLY A 152 30.67 31.63 6.07
N PHE A 153 30.96 30.61 5.25
CA PHE A 153 29.95 29.78 4.61
C PHE A 153 29.25 28.86 5.62
N GLU A 154 30.01 28.18 6.47
CA GLU A 154 29.48 27.31 7.53
C GLU A 154 28.59 28.12 8.49
N ARG A 155 29.03 29.32 8.90
CA ARG A 155 28.25 30.24 9.72
C ARG A 155 26.96 30.67 9.04
N PHE A 156 27.01 30.94 7.73
CA PHE A 156 25.82 31.28 6.95
C PHE A 156 24.83 30.11 6.95
N VAL A 157 25.24 28.90 6.58
CA VAL A 157 24.35 27.73 6.54
C VAL A 157 23.76 27.43 7.93
N ARG A 158 24.57 27.50 8.99
CA ARG A 158 24.10 27.29 10.38
C ARG A 158 23.03 28.30 10.82
N ARG A 159 23.13 29.57 10.37
CA ARG A 159 22.14 30.61 10.66
C ARG A 159 20.85 30.49 9.84
N ASN A 160 20.88 29.72 8.75
CA ASN A 160 19.78 29.57 7.80
C ASN A 160 19.41 28.08 7.64
N PRO A 161 19.00 27.37 8.72
CA PRO A 161 18.72 25.93 8.68
C PRO A 161 17.60 25.55 7.70
N GLU A 162 16.70 26.48 7.38
CA GLU A 162 15.64 26.29 6.40
C GLU A 162 16.17 25.98 4.99
N LEU A 163 17.41 26.35 4.67
CA LEU A 163 18.06 25.99 3.41
C LEU A 163 18.31 24.48 3.32
N VAL A 164 18.60 23.82 4.45
CA VAL A 164 18.78 22.37 4.52
C VAL A 164 17.41 21.69 4.46
N ASP A 165 16.42 22.20 5.22
CA ASP A 165 15.06 21.63 5.25
C ASP A 165 14.37 21.71 3.87
N ALA A 166 14.66 22.74 3.08
CA ALA A 166 14.09 22.94 1.75
C ALA A 166 14.91 22.31 0.61
N ALA A 167 16.11 21.77 0.88
CA ALA A 167 16.99 21.26 -0.15
C ALA A 167 16.43 19.99 -0.82
N GLN A 168 16.34 20.00 -2.14
CA GLN A 168 16.08 18.80 -2.91
C GLN A 168 17.39 18.05 -3.13
N ALA A 169 17.52 16.86 -2.52
CA ALA A 169 18.72 16.04 -2.63
C ALA A 169 19.08 15.77 -4.09
N MET A 170 20.34 16.04 -4.47
CA MET A 170 20.83 15.69 -5.79
C MET A 170 20.97 14.17 -5.92
N PRO A 171 20.45 13.54 -6.99
CA PRO A 171 20.64 12.10 -7.20
C PRO A 171 22.12 11.78 -7.43
N VAL A 172 22.68 10.88 -6.62
CA VAL A 172 24.06 10.40 -6.70
C VAL A 172 24.04 8.88 -6.68
N VAL A 173 24.68 8.23 -7.66
CA VAL A 173 24.76 6.77 -7.77
C VAL A 173 26.19 6.36 -8.11
N PHE A 174 26.81 5.57 -7.23
CA PHE A 174 28.17 5.07 -7.38
C PHE A 174 28.28 3.54 -7.28
N ASP A 175 27.22 2.83 -7.69
CA ASP A 175 27.22 1.37 -7.81
C ASP A 175 28.45 0.91 -8.63
N GLY A 176 29.16 -0.12 -8.15
CA GLY A 176 30.36 -0.65 -8.80
C GLY A 176 31.64 0.14 -8.54
N ALA A 177 31.57 1.36 -7.99
CA ALA A 177 32.74 2.19 -7.73
C ALA A 177 33.33 1.95 -6.33
N PRO A 178 34.60 2.32 -6.07
CA PRO A 178 35.15 2.31 -4.71
C PRO A 178 34.54 3.44 -3.84
N PRO A 179 34.49 3.28 -2.50
CA PRO A 179 33.89 4.26 -1.60
C PRO A 179 34.57 5.64 -1.65
N THR A 180 35.83 5.70 -2.09
CA THR A 180 36.58 6.96 -2.29
C THR A 180 35.89 7.93 -3.26
N ARG A 181 35.01 7.45 -4.16
CA ARG A 181 34.30 8.31 -5.13
C ARG A 181 33.29 9.27 -4.51
N PHE A 182 32.84 9.02 -3.28
CA PHE A 182 32.05 9.99 -2.52
C PHE A 182 32.87 11.22 -2.13
N TRP A 183 34.19 11.07 -2.01
CA TRP A 183 35.10 12.17 -1.74
C TRP A 183 35.62 12.79 -3.03
N ASP A 184 36.20 11.96 -3.89
CA ASP A 184 36.94 12.40 -5.07
C ASP A 184 36.80 11.41 -6.24
N ARG A 185 36.33 11.91 -7.38
CA ARG A 185 36.22 11.13 -8.62
C ARG A 185 37.50 11.14 -9.45
N ASP A 186 38.52 11.90 -9.06
CA ASP A 186 39.83 11.95 -9.71
C ASP A 186 39.68 12.24 -11.22
N VAL A 187 38.78 13.18 -11.56
CA VAL A 187 38.50 13.61 -12.94
C VAL A 187 38.78 15.09 -13.17
N TYR A 188 38.93 15.90 -12.12
CA TYR A 188 39.30 17.31 -12.23
C TYR A 188 40.82 17.51 -12.20
N ASP A 189 41.41 17.90 -13.33
CA ASP A 189 42.87 18.09 -13.47
C ASP A 189 43.30 19.57 -13.38
N GLY A 190 42.38 20.45 -13.00
CA GLY A 190 42.61 21.89 -12.95
C GLY A 190 42.38 22.61 -14.28
N THR A 191 42.02 21.91 -15.36
CA THR A 191 41.76 22.50 -16.68
C THR A 191 40.32 22.38 -17.15
N ASN A 192 39.52 21.52 -16.50
CA ASN A 192 38.20 21.09 -16.95
C ASN A 192 37.07 21.36 -15.91
N PRO A 193 36.87 22.60 -15.41
CA PRO A 193 35.80 22.91 -14.48
C PRO A 193 34.42 22.61 -15.10
N SER A 194 33.52 21.98 -14.33
CA SER A 194 32.21 21.55 -14.83
C SER A 194 31.06 21.99 -13.93
N ALA A 195 29.91 22.25 -14.54
CA ALA A 195 28.62 22.40 -13.83
C ALA A 195 27.86 21.07 -13.74
N ASP A 196 28.20 20.11 -14.62
CA ASP A 196 27.55 18.81 -14.72
C ASP A 196 27.97 17.87 -13.58
N PRO A 197 27.16 16.84 -13.27
CA PRO A 197 27.47 15.80 -12.26
C PRO A 197 28.70 14.91 -12.58
N VAL A 198 29.49 15.27 -13.59
CA VAL A 198 30.69 14.50 -14.00
C VAL A 198 31.78 14.60 -12.94
N GLN A 199 31.95 15.75 -12.31
CA GLN A 199 32.90 15.96 -11.20
C GLN A 199 32.32 15.48 -9.87
N GLY A 200 33.17 14.97 -8.98
CA GLY A 200 32.81 14.65 -7.60
C GLY A 200 32.55 15.90 -6.76
N LEU A 201 32.10 15.72 -5.52
CA LEU A 201 31.73 16.84 -4.65
C LEU A 201 32.93 17.76 -4.37
N ALA A 202 34.09 17.21 -4.00
CA ALA A 202 35.26 18.02 -3.73
C ALA A 202 35.73 18.81 -4.96
N GLU A 203 35.76 18.13 -6.12
CA GLU A 203 36.17 18.68 -7.40
C GLU A 203 35.24 19.80 -7.87
N TYR A 204 33.92 19.57 -7.81
CA TYR A 204 32.90 20.56 -8.17
C TYR A 204 33.00 21.79 -7.26
N THR A 205 33.10 21.58 -5.94
CA THR A 205 33.21 22.68 -4.98
C THR A 205 34.51 23.47 -5.21
N ASN A 206 35.64 22.78 -5.40
CA ASN A 206 36.94 23.40 -5.65
C ASN A 206 36.94 24.22 -6.94
N ALA A 207 36.43 23.65 -8.04
CA ALA A 207 36.48 24.27 -9.36
C ALA A 207 35.59 25.52 -9.50
N ASN A 208 34.48 25.58 -8.73
CA ASN A 208 33.40 26.52 -9.01
C ASN A 208 33.21 27.64 -7.98
N PHE A 209 33.71 27.48 -6.76
CA PHE A 209 33.49 28.40 -5.66
C PHE A 209 34.81 28.85 -5.05
N ALA A 210 34.85 30.08 -4.53
CA ALA A 210 36.01 30.58 -3.79
C ALA A 210 35.76 30.49 -2.28
N SER A 211 36.83 30.44 -1.50
CA SER A 211 36.84 30.74 -0.06
C SER A 211 37.50 32.10 0.15
N ALA A 212 37.47 32.63 1.38
CA ALA A 212 37.87 34.01 1.67
C ALA A 212 39.28 34.37 1.15
N ASN A 213 40.26 33.47 1.30
CA ASN A 213 41.65 33.72 0.91
C ASN A 213 42.00 33.16 -0.48
N THR A 214 41.01 32.63 -1.22
CA THR A 214 41.24 31.96 -2.50
C THR A 214 40.47 32.58 -3.68
N ILE A 215 40.01 33.83 -3.50
CA ILE A 215 39.42 34.64 -4.57
C ILE A 215 40.54 35.07 -5.54
N PHE A 216 40.44 34.62 -6.79
CA PHE A 216 41.32 35.02 -7.89
C PHE A 216 42.81 34.81 -7.61
N THR A 217 43.16 33.55 -7.29
CA THR A 217 44.52 33.13 -6.92
C THR A 217 45.25 32.34 -8.00
N GLU A 218 44.75 32.37 -9.25
CA GLU A 218 45.32 31.60 -10.37
C GLU A 218 46.77 31.97 -10.70
N ASP A 219 47.13 33.23 -10.47
CA ASP A 219 48.44 33.83 -10.76
C ASP A 219 49.41 33.79 -9.57
N LEU A 220 49.03 33.18 -8.43
CA LEU A 220 49.95 32.97 -7.32
C LEU A 220 51.12 32.06 -7.73
N ALA A 221 52.23 32.12 -6.97
CA ALA A 221 53.41 31.30 -7.24
C ALA A 221 53.08 29.80 -7.17
N ALA A 222 53.77 28.98 -7.96
CA ALA A 222 53.48 27.54 -8.05
C ALA A 222 53.59 26.75 -6.74
N GLY A 223 54.31 27.27 -5.74
CA GLY A 223 54.40 26.67 -4.40
C GLY A 223 53.47 27.28 -3.36
N ASP A 224 52.58 28.19 -3.75
CA ASP A 224 51.64 28.82 -2.84
C ASP A 224 50.47 27.87 -2.52
N PRO A 225 50.15 27.62 -1.24
CA PRO A 225 49.12 26.68 -0.82
C PRO A 225 47.68 27.10 -1.21
N HIS A 226 47.47 28.36 -1.59
CA HIS A 226 46.19 28.92 -2.01
C HIS A 226 46.08 29.13 -3.53
N ARG A 227 47.04 28.63 -4.32
CA ARG A 227 46.98 28.72 -5.78
C ARG A 227 45.94 27.75 -6.35
N PHE A 228 44.89 28.29 -6.98
CA PHE A 228 43.90 27.49 -7.69
C PHE A 228 43.63 28.05 -9.10
N PRO A 229 43.55 27.20 -10.15
CA PRO A 229 43.34 27.64 -11.52
C PRO A 229 41.92 28.17 -11.78
N PHE A 230 40.94 27.76 -10.96
CA PHE A 230 39.56 28.21 -11.01
C PHE A 230 38.99 28.38 -9.59
N PRO A 231 37.92 29.19 -9.40
CA PRO A 231 37.42 30.18 -10.35
C PRO A 231 38.44 31.30 -10.59
N ARG A 232 38.64 31.68 -11.85
CA ARG A 232 39.61 32.71 -12.26
C ARG A 232 38.92 34.02 -12.64
N GLN A 233 39.67 35.11 -12.65
CA GLN A 233 39.17 36.45 -12.98
C GLN A 233 38.46 36.47 -14.33
N ALA A 234 39.06 35.84 -15.35
CA ALA A 234 38.54 35.78 -16.71
C ALA A 234 37.21 35.02 -16.85
N SER A 235 36.79 34.26 -15.83
CA SER A 235 35.50 33.57 -15.77
C SER A 235 34.37 34.47 -15.25
N THR A 236 34.67 35.71 -14.86
CA THR A 236 33.72 36.64 -14.23
C THR A 236 33.54 37.92 -15.02
N ASN A 237 32.56 38.73 -14.61
CA ASN A 237 32.36 40.10 -15.11
C ASN A 237 33.23 41.15 -14.36
N LEU A 238 34.38 40.78 -13.81
CA LEU A 238 35.29 41.70 -13.10
C LEU A 238 35.66 42.95 -13.94
N ALA A 239 35.73 42.82 -15.27
CA ALA A 239 35.94 43.97 -16.17
C ALA A 239 34.84 45.05 -16.04
N ASP A 240 33.61 44.67 -15.73
CA ASP A 240 32.50 45.59 -15.53
C ASP A 240 32.64 46.36 -14.22
N LEU A 241 33.26 45.76 -13.20
CA LEU A 241 33.62 46.47 -11.96
C LEU A 241 34.65 47.58 -12.24
N PHE A 242 35.72 47.26 -12.98
CA PHE A 242 36.75 48.24 -13.38
C PHE A 242 36.19 49.37 -14.25
N GLN A 243 35.22 49.06 -15.11
CA GLN A 243 34.58 50.04 -15.98
C GLN A 243 33.38 50.74 -15.30
N GLN A 244 33.15 50.49 -14.02
CA GLN A 244 32.05 51.05 -13.23
C GLN A 244 30.66 50.81 -13.87
N ARG A 245 30.48 49.65 -14.51
CA ARG A 245 29.26 49.21 -15.20
C ARG A 245 28.35 48.33 -14.34
N LEU A 246 28.79 47.92 -13.14
CA LEU A 246 27.96 47.16 -12.21
C LEU A 246 26.92 48.04 -11.53
N THR A 247 25.72 47.49 -11.37
CA THR A 247 24.61 48.18 -10.68
C THR A 247 24.58 47.77 -9.20
N PRO A 248 24.49 48.72 -8.25
CA PRO A 248 24.33 48.38 -6.84
C PRO A 248 23.05 47.59 -6.59
N ALA A 249 23.17 46.46 -5.90
CA ALA A 249 22.05 45.67 -5.40
C ALA A 249 21.81 45.96 -3.92
N ARG A 250 20.54 45.98 -3.51
CA ARG A 250 20.16 46.05 -2.09
C ARG A 250 20.41 44.71 -1.43
N THR A 251 21.16 44.71 -0.34
CA THR A 251 21.44 43.54 0.49
C THR A 251 21.06 43.82 1.93
N GLN A 252 20.60 42.83 2.67
CA GLN A 252 20.36 42.96 4.10
C GLN A 252 21.62 42.49 4.82
N ALA A 253 22.30 43.41 5.52
CA ALA A 253 23.47 43.12 6.31
C ALA A 253 23.13 42.31 7.57
N GLU A 254 24.14 41.77 8.24
CA GLU A 254 23.99 40.93 9.44
C GLU A 254 23.28 41.64 10.62
N ASP A 255 23.29 42.97 10.62
CA ASP A 255 22.62 43.84 11.62
C ASP A 255 21.16 44.18 11.24
N ALA A 256 20.63 43.53 10.20
CA ALA A 256 19.32 43.75 9.60
C ALA A 256 19.12 45.12 8.91
N ILE A 257 20.19 45.89 8.70
CA ILE A 257 20.17 47.14 7.93
C ILE A 257 20.35 46.82 6.44
N VAL A 258 19.67 47.58 5.58
CA VAL A 258 19.81 47.43 4.13
C VAL A 258 21.02 48.22 3.64
N ASP A 259 22.01 47.50 3.13
CA ASP A 259 23.20 48.03 2.47
C ASP A 259 23.06 48.00 0.94
N LEU A 260 23.95 48.74 0.26
CA LEU A 260 24.16 48.62 -1.18
C LEU A 260 25.48 47.87 -1.44
N GLY A 261 25.42 46.81 -2.23
CA GLY A 261 26.57 46.00 -2.64
C GLY A 261 26.76 45.98 -4.15
N LEU A 262 28.01 45.95 -4.60
CA LEU A 262 28.36 45.63 -6.00
C LEU A 262 28.82 44.17 -6.04
N TYR A 263 28.15 43.36 -6.85
CA TYR A 263 28.40 41.92 -6.94
C TYR A 263 28.99 41.55 -8.30
N LEU A 264 30.05 40.74 -8.25
CA LEU A 264 30.60 40.05 -9.40
C LEU A 264 29.77 38.81 -9.68
N SER A 265 29.56 38.50 -10.95
CA SER A 265 28.96 37.25 -11.42
C SER A 265 30.04 36.37 -12.05
N LYS A 266 29.97 35.06 -11.79
CA LYS A 266 30.74 34.04 -12.51
C LYS A 266 29.94 33.59 -13.71
N GLU A 267 30.45 33.89 -14.90
CA GLU A 267 29.74 33.78 -16.17
C GLU A 267 30.27 32.67 -17.08
N ARG A 268 31.44 32.08 -16.78
CA ARG A 268 32.06 31.03 -17.61
C ARG A 268 32.79 29.99 -16.75
N ASP A 269 33.28 28.95 -17.43
CA ASP A 269 34.15 27.88 -16.91
C ASP A 269 33.55 27.13 -15.71
N GLY A 270 32.66 26.17 -15.95
CA GLY A 270 31.93 25.43 -14.92
C GLY A 270 30.60 26.10 -14.54
N GLU A 271 30.26 26.04 -13.25
CA GLU A 271 28.99 26.53 -12.69
C GLU A 271 28.84 28.05 -12.80
N ARG A 272 27.64 28.52 -13.13
CA ARG A 272 27.33 29.95 -13.17
C ARG A 272 26.82 30.39 -11.81
N VAL A 273 27.39 31.47 -11.28
CA VAL A 273 27.01 32.00 -9.97
C VAL A 273 26.66 33.48 -10.11
N GLY A 274 25.42 33.85 -9.78
CA GLY A 274 24.91 35.21 -9.95
C GLY A 274 25.66 36.21 -9.09
N ARG A 275 25.74 35.94 -7.78
CA ARG A 275 26.55 36.69 -6.81
C ARG A 275 27.73 35.82 -6.39
N PHE A 276 28.83 35.97 -7.11
CA PHE A 276 30.05 35.19 -6.92
C PHE A 276 30.98 35.78 -5.86
N ALA A 277 31.15 37.10 -5.84
CA ALA A 277 31.93 37.84 -4.85
C ALA A 277 31.42 39.29 -4.77
N ARG A 278 31.54 39.93 -3.60
CA ARG A 278 31.14 41.31 -3.38
C ARG A 278 32.36 42.22 -3.35
N ALA A 279 32.27 43.40 -3.96
CA ALA A 279 33.26 44.46 -3.79
C ALA A 279 33.22 45.02 -2.36
N GLY A 280 34.36 45.03 -1.67
CA GLY A 280 34.50 45.62 -0.35
C GLY A 280 34.62 47.15 -0.39
N TYR A 281 34.68 47.76 0.79
CA TYR A 281 34.69 49.22 0.95
C TYR A 281 35.86 49.91 0.24
N LEU A 282 37.04 49.27 0.21
CA LEU A 282 38.25 49.83 -0.40
C LEU A 282 38.38 49.53 -1.90
N THR A 283 37.46 48.75 -2.48
CA THR A 283 37.59 48.30 -3.88
C THR A 283 37.63 49.48 -4.86
N ARG A 284 36.80 50.50 -4.64
CA ARG A 284 36.79 51.69 -5.48
C ARG A 284 38.11 52.46 -5.40
N ASP A 285 38.64 52.66 -4.19
CA ASP A 285 39.90 53.36 -3.99
C ASP A 285 41.06 52.63 -4.69
N LEU A 286 41.08 51.30 -4.67
CA LEU A 286 42.10 50.52 -5.38
C LEU A 286 42.01 50.68 -6.91
N ILE A 287 40.80 50.74 -7.46
CA ILE A 287 40.57 50.99 -8.89
C ILE A 287 41.01 52.41 -9.28
N ASP A 288 40.58 53.41 -8.51
CA ASP A 288 40.85 54.83 -8.79
C ASP A 288 42.36 55.16 -8.63
N ASN A 289 43.10 54.43 -7.77
CA ASN A 289 44.55 54.57 -7.59
C ASN A 289 45.40 53.67 -8.51
N ALA A 290 44.79 53.04 -9.53
CA ALA A 290 45.48 52.20 -10.51
C ALA A 290 46.30 51.04 -9.89
N ALA A 291 45.76 50.39 -8.85
CA ALA A 291 46.29 49.15 -8.26
C ALA A 291 45.35 47.95 -8.54
N PRO A 292 45.03 47.63 -9.81
CA PRO A 292 44.06 46.59 -10.16
C PRO A 292 44.46 45.19 -9.65
N GLU A 293 45.76 44.92 -9.48
CA GLU A 293 46.28 43.67 -8.93
C GLU A 293 45.92 43.43 -7.45
N LEU A 294 45.64 44.50 -6.70
CA LEU A 294 45.24 44.43 -5.30
C LEU A 294 43.72 44.30 -5.12
N VAL A 295 42.93 44.51 -6.18
CA VAL A 295 41.45 44.48 -6.10
C VAL A 295 40.93 43.17 -5.55
N ARG A 296 41.56 42.03 -5.88
CA ARG A 296 41.17 40.72 -5.35
C ARG A 296 41.17 40.66 -3.82
N LEU A 297 42.08 41.38 -3.15
CA LEU A 297 42.20 41.41 -1.69
C LEU A 297 41.11 42.26 -1.02
N SER A 298 40.39 43.07 -1.81
CA SER A 298 39.26 43.85 -1.34
C SER A 298 37.90 43.17 -1.56
N LEU A 299 37.87 42.03 -2.26
CA LEU A 299 36.65 41.27 -2.50
C LEU A 299 36.27 40.47 -1.25
N GLN A 300 34.98 40.26 -1.05
CA GLN A 300 34.41 39.62 0.13
C GLN A 300 33.34 38.60 -0.27
N LEU A 301 33.13 37.59 0.59
CA LEU A 301 32.02 36.65 0.51
C LEU A 301 31.05 37.00 1.65
N ASP A 302 29.97 37.70 1.33
CA ASP A 302 28.93 38.07 2.30
C ASP A 302 27.78 37.03 2.33
N ASP A 303 26.76 37.26 3.16
CA ASP A 303 25.62 36.34 3.29
C ASP A 303 24.85 36.16 1.97
N ASP A 304 24.84 37.16 1.08
CA ASP A 304 24.19 37.05 -0.24
C ASP A 304 24.99 36.18 -1.21
N VAL A 305 26.31 36.27 -1.21
CA VAL A 305 27.19 35.37 -1.95
C VAL A 305 27.07 33.95 -1.40
N HIS A 306 27.12 33.77 -0.08
CA HIS A 306 26.95 32.46 0.55
C HIS A 306 25.56 31.87 0.30
N ARG A 307 24.51 32.69 0.16
CA ARG A 307 23.18 32.22 -0.25
C ARG A 307 23.19 31.60 -1.64
N ASP A 308 23.82 32.25 -2.61
CA ASP A 308 23.94 31.72 -3.97
C ASP A 308 24.79 30.43 -3.97
N TYR A 309 25.86 30.38 -3.17
CA TYR A 309 26.69 29.17 -3.02
C TYR A 309 25.89 28.02 -2.38
N ALA A 310 25.18 28.30 -1.29
CA ALA A 310 24.41 27.31 -0.54
C ALA A 310 23.28 26.72 -1.38
N SER A 311 22.66 27.53 -2.25
CA SER A 311 21.62 27.07 -3.18
C SER A 311 22.09 25.97 -4.13
N LEU A 312 23.40 25.85 -4.36
CA LEU A 312 24.03 24.87 -5.23
C LEU A 312 24.72 23.74 -4.44
N LEU A 313 25.36 24.07 -3.31
CA LEU A 313 26.18 23.15 -2.52
C LEU A 313 25.38 22.34 -1.50
N VAL A 314 24.35 22.90 -0.86
CA VAL A 314 23.53 22.18 0.12
C VAL A 314 22.76 21.01 -0.52
N PRO A 315 22.07 21.16 -1.67
CA PRO A 315 21.45 20.03 -2.38
C PRO A 315 22.41 18.87 -2.69
N ARG A 316 23.67 19.20 -3.02
CA ARG A 316 24.73 18.23 -3.29
C ARG A 316 25.20 17.55 -2.01
N ALA A 317 25.46 18.30 -0.94
CA ALA A 317 25.85 17.75 0.36
C ALA A 317 24.80 16.75 0.88
N VAL A 318 23.51 17.08 0.78
CA VAL A 318 22.39 16.19 1.13
C VAL A 318 22.37 14.95 0.23
N GLY A 319 22.50 15.12 -1.09
CA GLY A 319 22.53 14.03 -2.06
C GLY A 319 23.67 13.03 -1.84
N TYR A 320 24.89 13.53 -1.67
CA TYR A 320 26.07 12.70 -1.38
C TYR A 320 25.97 12.00 -0.01
N SER A 321 25.45 12.69 1.01
CA SER A 321 25.21 12.11 2.35
C SER A 321 24.23 10.94 2.27
N ALA A 322 23.10 11.12 1.58
CA ALA A 322 22.10 10.08 1.39
C ALA A 322 22.68 8.89 0.60
N ALA A 323 23.35 9.16 -0.52
CA ALA A 323 23.93 8.14 -1.36
C ALA A 323 25.07 7.35 -0.68
N LEU A 324 25.84 7.97 0.24
CA LEU A 324 26.85 7.26 1.05
C LEU A 324 26.20 6.19 1.94
N LEU A 325 25.10 6.54 2.59
CA LEU A 325 24.34 5.61 3.44
C LEU A 325 23.67 4.50 2.60
N GLU A 326 23.07 4.87 1.47
CA GLU A 326 22.52 3.90 0.52
C GLU A 326 23.59 2.94 0.01
N TYR A 327 24.77 3.44 -0.35
CA TYR A 327 25.91 2.65 -0.79
C TYR A 327 26.41 1.69 0.30
N PHE A 328 26.47 2.13 1.56
CA PHE A 328 26.86 1.25 2.67
C PHE A 328 25.92 0.05 2.78
N PHE A 329 24.61 0.25 2.67
CA PHE A 329 23.60 -0.81 2.78
C PHE A 329 23.13 -1.41 1.44
N ARG A 330 23.81 -1.11 0.32
CA ARG A 330 23.33 -1.47 -1.04
C ARG A 330 23.27 -2.97 -1.32
N GLY A 331 24.14 -3.74 -0.66
CA GLY A 331 24.19 -5.18 -0.86
C GLY A 331 22.95 -5.88 -0.30
N ARG A 332 22.43 -6.87 -1.04
CA ARG A 332 21.21 -7.61 -0.70
C ARG A 332 21.38 -9.09 -1.01
N LEU A 333 20.94 -9.94 -0.08
CA LEU A 333 20.80 -11.37 -0.29
C LEU A 333 19.31 -11.73 -0.35
N ASP A 334 18.88 -12.34 -1.45
CA ASP A 334 17.55 -12.93 -1.56
C ASP A 334 17.65 -14.44 -1.33
N VAL A 335 17.78 -14.80 -0.05
CA VAL A 335 18.05 -16.17 0.40
C VAL A 335 17.04 -16.59 1.46
N ASP A 336 16.86 -17.91 1.60
CA ASP A 336 16.16 -18.56 2.72
C ASP A 336 16.82 -19.91 3.00
N VAL A 337 16.31 -20.60 4.03
CA VAL A 337 16.74 -21.95 4.39
C VAL A 337 15.62 -22.95 4.18
N VAL A 338 15.98 -24.10 3.61
CA VAL A 338 15.10 -25.27 3.48
C VAL A 338 15.66 -26.43 4.31
N ALA A 339 14.80 -27.32 4.79
CA ALA A 339 15.25 -28.50 5.53
C ALA A 339 16.01 -29.46 4.61
N ASP A 340 17.15 -30.00 5.06
CA ASP A 340 17.94 -30.94 4.26
C ASP A 340 17.66 -32.39 4.69
N GLY A 341 16.73 -33.04 4.00
CA GLY A 341 16.32 -34.41 4.32
C GLY A 341 15.48 -34.50 5.59
N ALA A 342 15.63 -35.62 6.33
CA ALA A 342 14.82 -35.89 7.53
C ALA A 342 15.40 -35.29 8.82
N ASP A 343 16.66 -34.83 8.82
CA ASP A 343 17.31 -34.26 10.00
C ASP A 343 16.96 -32.77 10.12
N PRO A 344 16.14 -32.36 11.10
CA PRO A 344 15.74 -30.97 11.26
C PRO A 344 16.89 -30.05 11.71
N THR A 345 18.05 -30.61 12.08
CA THR A 345 19.23 -29.87 12.53
C THR A 345 20.20 -29.52 11.40
N ILE A 346 19.93 -29.99 10.17
CA ILE A 346 20.66 -29.60 8.97
C ILE A 346 19.73 -28.79 8.07
N VAL A 347 20.16 -27.56 7.78
CA VAL A 347 19.45 -26.67 6.85
C VAL A 347 20.33 -26.36 5.65
N ARG A 348 19.69 -26.15 4.51
CA ARG A 348 20.34 -25.77 3.26
C ARG A 348 19.99 -24.33 2.93
N LEU A 349 21.02 -23.48 2.83
CA LEU A 349 20.85 -22.12 2.32
C LEU A 349 20.67 -22.17 0.80
N THR A 350 19.59 -21.55 0.32
CA THR A 350 19.29 -21.42 -1.11
C THR A 350 18.83 -20.01 -1.42
N GLY A 351 19.06 -19.53 -2.63
CA GLY A 351 18.62 -18.22 -3.07
C GLY A 351 19.48 -17.63 -4.16
N ARG A 352 19.42 -16.31 -4.29
CA ARG A 352 20.04 -15.54 -5.37
C ARG A 352 20.71 -14.27 -4.83
N ASN A 353 21.62 -13.73 -5.64
CA ASN A 353 22.20 -12.43 -5.37
C ASN A 353 21.11 -11.36 -5.62
N GLY A 354 20.59 -10.77 -4.55
CA GLY A 354 19.58 -9.70 -4.65
C GLY A 354 20.19 -8.30 -4.85
N SER A 355 21.53 -8.20 -4.90
CA SER A 355 22.25 -6.96 -5.14
C SER A 355 22.21 -6.60 -6.63
N ARG A 356 22.33 -5.30 -6.94
CA ARG A 356 22.51 -4.82 -8.33
C ARG A 356 23.91 -5.06 -8.89
N GLU A 357 24.83 -5.48 -8.03
CA GLU A 357 26.23 -5.75 -8.34
C GLU A 357 26.56 -7.22 -8.11
N SER A 358 27.56 -7.74 -8.82
CA SER A 358 28.02 -9.11 -8.63
C SER A 358 28.71 -9.30 -7.28
N LEU A 359 28.49 -10.46 -6.64
CA LEU A 359 29.30 -10.92 -5.50
C LEU A 359 30.60 -11.50 -6.06
N THR A 360 31.60 -10.65 -6.30
CA THR A 360 32.82 -11.00 -7.05
C THR A 360 33.69 -12.02 -6.31
N ALA A 361 33.90 -11.85 -5.01
CA ALA A 361 34.67 -12.79 -4.19
C ALA A 361 34.26 -12.63 -2.73
N GLY A 362 33.98 -13.70 -1.99
CA GLY A 362 33.65 -13.61 -0.56
C GLY A 362 33.13 -14.91 0.01
N THR A 363 32.58 -14.86 1.21
CA THR A 363 31.97 -16.01 1.88
C THR A 363 30.59 -15.69 2.43
N VAL A 364 29.68 -16.67 2.43
CA VAL A 364 28.37 -16.58 3.08
C VAL A 364 28.31 -17.51 4.30
N ARG A 365 28.23 -16.93 5.50
CA ARG A 365 28.12 -17.67 6.76
C ARG A 365 26.71 -17.59 7.32
N LEU A 366 26.35 -18.57 8.15
CA LEU A 366 25.06 -18.62 8.81
C LEU A 366 25.25 -18.58 10.32
N TYR A 367 24.42 -17.81 11.01
CA TYR A 367 24.41 -17.71 12.46
C TYR A 367 23.00 -18.03 12.97
N ALA A 368 22.88 -18.71 14.10
CA ALA A 368 21.62 -19.10 14.72
C ALA A 368 21.47 -18.44 16.08
N ASP A 369 20.29 -17.89 16.36
CA ASP A 369 19.95 -17.47 17.72
C ASP A 369 19.38 -18.68 18.46
N ASP A 370 19.97 -18.97 19.63
CA ASP A 370 19.47 -20.00 20.51
C ASP A 370 18.20 -19.56 21.24
N VAL A 371 17.69 -20.44 22.11
CA VAL A 371 16.47 -20.25 22.88
C VAL A 371 16.51 -19.06 23.85
N ASN A 372 17.71 -18.59 24.19
CA ASN A 372 17.96 -17.45 25.07
C ASN A 372 18.33 -16.18 24.27
N GLY A 373 18.28 -16.23 22.94
CA GLY A 373 18.68 -15.13 22.05
C GLY A 373 20.20 -14.98 21.88
N VAL A 374 20.99 -15.97 22.30
CA VAL A 374 22.43 -16.00 22.10
C VAL A 374 22.74 -16.48 20.68
N ARG A 375 23.45 -15.66 19.92
CA ARG A 375 23.84 -15.95 18.54
C ARG A 375 25.09 -16.81 18.52
N VAL A 376 25.02 -17.92 17.80
CA VAL A 376 26.14 -18.84 17.59
C VAL A 376 26.36 -19.07 16.09
N PRO A 377 27.61 -19.20 15.62
CA PRO A 377 27.87 -19.58 14.23
C PRO A 377 27.34 -21.00 13.97
N ALA A 378 26.65 -21.18 12.85
CA ALA A 378 26.23 -22.49 12.35
C ALA A 378 27.36 -23.08 11.48
N PRO A 379 27.98 -24.21 11.88
CA PRO A 379 29.06 -24.82 11.09
C PRO A 379 28.56 -25.25 9.70
N SER A 380 29.34 -24.95 8.64
CA SER A 380 29.03 -25.42 7.29
C SER A 380 29.55 -26.85 7.06
N HIS A 381 28.82 -27.62 6.26
CA HIS A 381 29.27 -28.92 5.75
C HIS A 381 29.86 -28.83 4.35
N ASP A 382 29.58 -27.74 3.64
CA ASP A 382 29.97 -27.50 2.26
C ASP A 382 30.83 -26.23 2.15
N ASP A 383 31.40 -25.97 0.97
CA ASP A 383 32.08 -24.72 0.66
C ASP A 383 31.09 -23.56 0.64
N VAL A 384 31.47 -22.48 1.31
CA VAL A 384 30.66 -21.26 1.47
C VAL A 384 31.24 -20.07 0.71
N THR A 385 32.26 -20.31 -0.11
CA THR A 385 32.90 -19.32 -0.96
C THR A 385 31.99 -18.98 -2.14
N LEU A 386 31.82 -17.69 -2.40
CA LEU A 386 31.10 -17.15 -3.55
C LEU A 386 32.10 -16.43 -4.46
N ALA A 387 32.04 -16.72 -5.76
CA ALA A 387 32.85 -16.07 -6.77
C ALA A 387 31.98 -15.71 -7.98
N ASP A 388 32.07 -14.45 -8.42
CA ASP A 388 31.42 -13.89 -9.60
C ASP A 388 29.91 -14.19 -9.73
N VAL A 389 29.16 -14.12 -8.62
CA VAL A 389 27.71 -14.33 -8.65
C VAL A 389 27.02 -13.06 -9.17
N ALA A 390 26.62 -13.05 -10.43
CA ALA A 390 25.92 -11.93 -11.07
C ALA A 390 24.59 -11.56 -10.37
N PRO A 391 24.06 -10.34 -10.58
CA PRO A 391 22.72 -9.97 -10.11
C PRO A 391 21.66 -10.99 -10.54
N ASP A 392 20.74 -11.33 -9.64
CA ASP A 392 19.67 -12.34 -9.81
C ASP A 392 20.15 -13.78 -10.10
N ALA A 393 21.46 -14.02 -10.16
CA ALA A 393 22.02 -15.34 -10.34
C ALA A 393 21.93 -16.16 -9.03
N PRO A 394 21.74 -17.49 -9.14
CA PRO A 394 21.67 -18.36 -7.97
C PRO A 394 22.99 -18.39 -7.20
N LEU A 395 22.91 -18.40 -5.88
CA LEU A 395 24.06 -18.69 -5.01
C LEU A 395 24.36 -20.19 -5.03
N THR A 396 25.63 -20.53 -4.85
CA THR A 396 26.03 -21.91 -4.51
C THR A 396 25.33 -22.31 -3.22
N SER A 397 24.53 -23.37 -3.27
CA SER A 397 23.83 -23.87 -2.10
C SER A 397 24.80 -24.55 -1.14
N ALA A 398 24.67 -24.26 0.15
CA ALA A 398 25.50 -24.86 1.19
C ALA A 398 24.65 -25.32 2.38
N ARG A 399 25.04 -26.45 2.98
CA ARG A 399 24.41 -27.02 4.17
C ARG A 399 25.10 -26.54 5.44
N PHE A 400 24.29 -26.30 6.46
CA PHE A 400 24.71 -25.81 7.77
C PHE A 400 24.07 -26.64 8.88
N GLN A 401 24.87 -26.95 9.90
CA GLN A 401 24.40 -27.53 11.15
C GLN A 401 23.86 -26.41 12.05
N VAL A 402 22.58 -26.46 12.40
CA VAL A 402 21.93 -25.51 13.30
C VAL A 402 21.53 -26.17 14.61
N PRO A 403 21.46 -25.41 15.72
CA PRO A 403 20.86 -25.90 16.95
C PRO A 403 19.42 -26.42 16.71
N PRO A 404 18.99 -27.48 17.42
CA PRO A 404 17.59 -27.90 17.40
C PRO A 404 16.66 -26.73 17.71
N ASP A 405 15.50 -26.71 17.06
CA ASP A 405 14.45 -25.70 17.26
C ASP A 405 14.89 -24.25 17.05
N THR A 406 15.91 -24.02 16.22
CA THR A 406 16.30 -22.65 15.82
C THR A 406 15.11 -21.94 15.19
N GLU A 407 14.78 -20.75 15.70
CA GLU A 407 13.66 -19.94 15.20
C GLU A 407 14.12 -18.70 14.42
N ARG A 408 15.41 -18.34 14.52
CA ARG A 408 16.01 -17.21 13.81
C ARG A 408 17.42 -17.55 13.36
N LEU A 409 17.70 -17.27 12.08
CA LEU A 409 19.02 -17.37 11.47
C LEU A 409 19.41 -16.02 10.89
N VAL A 410 20.71 -15.78 10.73
CA VAL A 410 21.27 -14.62 10.02
C VAL A 410 22.29 -15.13 9.02
N ALA A 411 21.98 -14.96 7.73
CA ALA A 411 22.95 -15.16 6.66
C ALA A 411 23.79 -13.89 6.53
N VAL A 412 25.12 -14.03 6.56
CA VAL A 412 26.07 -12.93 6.50
C VAL A 412 27.04 -13.19 5.36
N TYR A 413 26.97 -12.36 4.33
CA TYR A 413 28.01 -12.28 3.32
C TYR A 413 29.08 -11.28 3.75
N GLN A 414 30.34 -11.66 3.55
CA GLN A 414 31.51 -10.83 3.73
C GLN A 414 32.41 -11.01 2.50
N GLY A 415 32.75 -9.93 1.81
CA GLY A 415 33.54 -10.01 0.59
C GLY A 415 33.58 -8.74 -0.25
N THR A 416 33.89 -8.91 -1.53
CA THR A 416 34.00 -7.87 -2.54
C THR A 416 32.66 -7.64 -3.25
N LEU A 417 32.16 -6.41 -3.17
CA LEU A 417 30.98 -5.94 -3.92
C LEU A 417 31.40 -4.72 -4.74
N GLY A 418 31.47 -4.87 -6.06
CA GLY A 418 31.96 -3.81 -6.95
C GLY A 418 33.39 -3.37 -6.63
N GLY A 419 33.58 -2.07 -6.44
CA GLY A 419 34.88 -1.47 -6.10
C GLY A 419 35.28 -1.59 -4.62
N GLU A 420 34.38 -2.05 -3.75
CA GLU A 420 34.65 -2.25 -2.33
C GLU A 420 35.23 -3.65 -2.09
N ARG A 421 36.54 -3.72 -1.84
CA ARG A 421 37.32 -4.96 -1.75
C ARG A 421 37.71 -5.28 -0.31
N GLU A 422 37.93 -6.56 -0.02
CA GLU A 422 38.59 -6.98 1.22
C GLU A 422 40.08 -6.54 1.21
N ALA A 423 40.55 -6.03 2.34
CA ALA A 423 41.96 -5.72 2.57
C ALA A 423 42.33 -6.09 4.01
N PRO A 424 42.65 -7.37 4.29
CA PRO A 424 42.94 -7.86 5.64
C PRO A 424 44.09 -7.13 6.33
N GLU A 425 45.13 -6.74 5.57
CA GLU A 425 46.28 -5.99 6.10
C GLU A 425 45.92 -4.58 6.58
N ALA A 426 44.85 -3.99 6.01
CA ALA A 426 44.26 -2.73 6.45
C ALA A 426 43.07 -2.92 7.41
N GLY A 427 42.79 -4.17 7.80
CA GLY A 427 41.65 -4.53 8.64
C GLY A 427 40.28 -4.30 7.99
N ALA A 428 40.21 -4.11 6.67
CA ALA A 428 38.96 -3.85 5.95
C ALA A 428 38.30 -5.17 5.53
N PRO A 429 37.11 -5.52 6.07
CA PRO A 429 36.43 -6.78 5.76
C PRO A 429 35.69 -6.77 4.41
N GLY A 430 35.87 -5.74 3.59
CA GLY A 430 35.07 -5.52 2.37
C GLY A 430 33.62 -5.15 2.68
N ALA A 431 32.74 -5.41 1.71
CA ALA A 431 31.30 -5.28 1.88
C ALA A 431 30.75 -6.37 2.79
N VAL A 432 29.78 -5.99 3.62
CA VAL A 432 29.07 -6.88 4.55
C VAL A 432 27.58 -6.80 4.28
N ILE A 433 26.94 -7.95 4.06
CA ILE A 433 25.50 -8.04 3.78
C ILE A 433 24.87 -9.01 4.77
N GLY A 434 23.90 -8.53 5.55
CA GLY A 434 23.13 -9.34 6.49
C GLY A 434 21.72 -9.62 6.00
N ARG A 435 21.25 -10.86 6.14
CA ARG A 435 19.85 -11.26 5.92
C ARG A 435 19.36 -12.07 7.11
N VAL A 436 18.41 -11.51 7.86
CA VAL A 436 17.70 -12.23 8.93
C VAL A 436 16.66 -13.15 8.28
N LEU A 437 16.63 -14.41 8.71
CA LEU A 437 15.70 -15.46 8.28
C LEU A 437 14.92 -15.95 9.52
N GLY A 438 13.61 -16.07 9.39
CA GLY A 438 12.73 -16.34 10.53
C GLY A 438 12.68 -15.16 11.52
N GLY A 439 12.80 -15.44 12.81
CA GLY A 439 12.63 -14.42 13.86
C GLY A 439 11.18 -14.17 14.27
N VAL A 440 10.27 -15.00 13.77
CA VAL A 440 8.87 -15.06 14.19
C VAL A 440 8.54 -16.46 14.70
N ARG A 441 7.66 -16.53 15.68
CA ARG A 441 7.12 -17.77 16.23
C ARG A 441 5.65 -17.85 15.91
N VAL A 442 5.19 -19.00 15.40
CA VAL A 442 3.75 -19.26 15.28
C VAL A 442 3.22 -19.77 16.61
N GLU A 443 2.05 -19.27 16.99
CA GLU A 443 1.26 -19.73 18.13
C GLU A 443 -0.17 -20.03 17.67
N GLN A 444 -0.81 -21.00 18.33
CA GLN A 444 -2.16 -21.45 18.00
C GLN A 444 -3.04 -21.47 19.24
N ILE A 445 -4.24 -20.90 19.15
CA ILE A 445 -5.34 -21.11 20.09
C ILE A 445 -6.30 -22.15 19.51
N PHE A 446 -6.66 -23.15 20.30
CA PHE A 446 -7.60 -24.20 19.90
C PHE A 446 -8.38 -24.74 21.09
N ALA A 447 -9.53 -25.35 20.80
CA ALA A 447 -10.35 -26.03 21.79
C ALA A 447 -9.93 -27.50 21.91
N GLU A 448 -9.84 -28.01 23.14
CA GLU A 448 -9.61 -29.43 23.41
C GLU A 448 -10.40 -29.84 24.67
N GLY A 449 -11.42 -30.69 24.47
CA GLY A 449 -12.37 -31.04 25.52
C GLY A 449 -13.13 -29.83 26.04
N ASP A 450 -13.17 -29.67 27.37
CA ASP A 450 -13.92 -28.61 28.06
C ASP A 450 -13.16 -27.28 28.19
N THR A 451 -11.94 -27.21 27.62
CA THR A 451 -11.00 -26.09 27.80
C THR A 451 -10.44 -25.56 26.49
N TRP A 452 -10.07 -24.29 26.49
CA TRP A 452 -9.24 -23.69 25.45
C TRP A 452 -7.74 -23.80 25.80
N LYS A 453 -6.89 -23.94 24.78
CA LYS A 453 -5.45 -24.12 24.95
C LYS A 453 -4.67 -23.23 23.98
N VAL A 454 -3.45 -22.86 24.38
CA VAL A 454 -2.44 -22.24 23.53
C VAL A 454 -1.34 -23.26 23.27
N ARG A 455 -0.87 -23.34 22.04
CA ARG A 455 0.29 -24.17 21.69
C ARG A 455 1.35 -23.33 21.00
N THR A 456 2.59 -23.58 21.39
CA THR A 456 3.81 -22.98 20.83
C THR A 456 4.78 -24.12 20.46
N PRO A 457 5.94 -23.82 19.86
CA PRO A 457 7.00 -24.82 19.72
C PRO A 457 7.48 -25.42 21.06
N ARG A 458 7.25 -24.74 22.19
CA ARG A 458 7.72 -25.17 23.53
C ARG A 458 6.73 -26.04 24.29
N GLY A 459 5.51 -26.18 23.80
CA GLY A 459 4.51 -27.04 24.42
C GLY A 459 3.07 -26.59 24.21
N VAL A 460 2.18 -27.29 24.91
CA VAL A 460 0.75 -27.00 24.97
C VAL A 460 0.43 -26.52 26.37
N PHE A 461 -0.28 -25.40 26.47
CA PHE A 461 -0.61 -24.70 27.70
C PHE A 461 -2.12 -24.52 27.79
N THR A 462 -2.69 -24.74 28.97
CA THR A 462 -4.15 -24.63 29.16
C THR A 462 -4.53 -23.18 29.48
N LEU A 463 -5.54 -22.63 28.81
CA LEU A 463 -6.13 -21.35 29.19
C LEU A 463 -7.24 -21.59 30.23
N PRO A 464 -7.43 -20.69 31.21
CA PRO A 464 -8.51 -20.78 32.18
C PRO A 464 -9.87 -20.34 31.58
N LEU A 465 -10.20 -20.84 30.39
CA LEU A 465 -11.40 -20.52 29.63
C LEU A 465 -12.09 -21.82 29.20
N SER A 466 -13.41 -21.92 29.41
CA SER A 466 -14.19 -23.11 29.09
C SER A 466 -14.88 -23.02 27.72
N THR A 467 -14.92 -24.14 27.00
CA THR A 467 -15.68 -24.28 25.75
C THR A 467 -17.21 -24.28 25.97
N ALA A 468 -17.67 -24.54 27.19
CA ALA A 468 -19.09 -24.42 27.56
C ALA A 468 -19.56 -22.96 27.65
N GLU A 469 -18.66 -22.05 28.04
CA GLU A 469 -18.96 -20.62 28.17
C GLU A 469 -18.69 -19.87 26.86
N PHE A 470 -17.53 -20.13 26.24
CA PHE A 470 -17.06 -19.41 25.05
C PHE A 470 -17.10 -20.30 23.82
N THR A 471 -17.86 -19.87 22.81
CA THR A 471 -17.95 -20.55 21.51
C THR A 471 -16.77 -20.24 20.60
N THR A 472 -16.04 -19.16 20.89
CA THR A 472 -14.89 -18.73 20.10
C THR A 472 -13.88 -18.06 21.00
N VAL A 473 -12.61 -18.44 20.85
CA VAL A 473 -11.46 -17.75 21.45
C VAL A 473 -10.40 -17.56 20.36
N THR A 474 -10.00 -16.32 20.11
CA THR A 474 -9.02 -15.93 19.07
C THR A 474 -7.98 -14.97 19.63
N TRP A 475 -6.88 -14.79 18.91
CA TRP A 475 -5.93 -13.71 19.17
C TRP A 475 -6.52 -12.34 18.82
N GLY A 476 -6.10 -11.31 19.57
CA GLY A 476 -6.30 -9.91 19.24
C GLY A 476 -5.13 -9.34 18.42
N ASP A 477 -4.97 -8.02 18.41
CA ASP A 477 -3.88 -7.36 17.68
C ASP A 477 -2.55 -7.36 18.43
N GLY A 478 -2.57 -7.54 19.76
CA GLY A 478 -1.37 -7.63 20.59
C GLY A 478 -0.81 -9.04 20.67
N ASP A 479 0.51 -9.16 20.84
CA ASP A 479 1.25 -10.42 20.99
C ASP A 479 0.76 -11.29 22.16
N ASP A 480 0.08 -10.71 23.14
CA ASP A 480 -0.40 -11.33 24.36
C ASP A 480 -1.92 -11.17 24.56
N VAL A 481 -2.65 -10.64 23.58
CA VAL A 481 -4.09 -10.33 23.72
C VAL A 481 -4.93 -11.45 23.13
N VAL A 482 -5.90 -11.92 23.91
CA VAL A 482 -6.86 -12.97 23.53
C VAL A 482 -8.29 -12.46 23.71
N VAL A 483 -9.17 -12.78 22.76
CA VAL A 483 -10.57 -12.39 22.78
C VAL A 483 -11.46 -13.61 22.81
N ALA A 484 -12.36 -13.67 23.78
CA ALA A 484 -13.31 -14.76 23.97
C ALA A 484 -14.75 -14.25 23.75
N ARG A 485 -15.58 -15.02 23.03
CA ARG A 485 -16.96 -14.68 22.68
C ARG A 485 -17.94 -15.76 23.13
N THR A 486 -19.00 -15.36 23.84
CA THR A 486 -20.11 -16.25 24.22
C THR A 486 -21.10 -16.43 23.07
N PRO A 487 -22.02 -17.41 23.12
CA PRO A 487 -23.08 -17.56 22.11
C PRO A 487 -23.90 -16.27 21.86
N PHE A 488 -24.46 -16.15 20.64
CA PHE A 488 -25.32 -15.04 20.20
C PHE A 488 -26.71 -15.54 19.78
N GLY A 489 -27.77 -14.80 20.14
CA GLY A 489 -29.16 -15.08 19.77
C GLY A 489 -30.14 -14.86 20.93
N GLU A 490 -31.37 -15.38 20.81
CA GLU A 490 -32.39 -15.29 21.86
C GLU A 490 -31.89 -15.87 23.20
N GLY A 491 -31.97 -15.09 24.27
CA GLY A 491 -31.47 -15.45 25.60
C GLY A 491 -29.93 -15.56 25.70
N LYS A 492 -29.18 -15.22 24.65
CA LYS A 492 -27.72 -15.36 24.56
C LYS A 492 -27.06 -13.98 24.37
N PRO A 493 -26.32 -13.49 25.38
CA PRO A 493 -25.93 -12.08 25.44
C PRO A 493 -24.88 -11.65 24.42
N ASN A 494 -24.17 -12.57 23.76
CA ASN A 494 -23.05 -12.24 22.87
C ASN A 494 -22.01 -11.33 23.55
N ARG A 495 -21.54 -11.78 24.72
CA ARG A 495 -20.51 -11.12 25.50
C ARG A 495 -19.13 -11.40 24.89
N PHE A 496 -18.31 -10.37 24.83
CA PHE A 496 -16.92 -10.42 24.44
C PHE A 496 -16.04 -10.08 25.64
N VAL A 497 -14.93 -10.79 25.78
CA VAL A 497 -13.98 -10.56 26.87
C VAL A 497 -12.57 -10.58 26.32
N ALA A 498 -11.83 -9.50 26.53
CA ALA A 498 -10.41 -9.41 26.22
C ALA A 498 -9.58 -9.80 27.45
N TYR A 499 -8.61 -10.67 27.25
CA TYR A 499 -7.64 -11.13 28.23
C TYR A 499 -6.23 -10.83 27.75
N ARG A 500 -5.32 -10.60 28.67
CA ARG A 500 -3.88 -10.65 28.47
C ARG A 500 -3.36 -11.98 28.99
N VAL A 501 -2.59 -12.71 28.18
CA VAL A 501 -1.91 -13.94 28.57
C VAL A 501 -0.51 -13.56 29.07
N GLU A 502 -0.23 -13.83 30.34
CA GLU A 502 1.03 -13.39 30.96
C GLU A 502 2.23 -14.15 30.39
N ARG A 503 3.27 -13.40 29.98
CA ARG A 503 4.56 -13.92 29.49
C ARG A 503 5.68 -13.60 30.48
N ARG A 504 6.82 -14.28 30.34
CA ARG A 504 8.03 -13.96 31.12
C ARG A 504 8.54 -12.57 30.70
N PRO A 505 9.03 -11.74 31.64
CA PRO A 505 9.57 -10.43 31.31
C PRO A 505 10.68 -10.51 30.24
N GLY A 506 10.57 -9.70 29.19
CA GLY A 506 11.55 -9.66 28.09
C GLY A 506 11.59 -10.90 27.22
N SER A 507 10.58 -11.78 27.29
CA SER A 507 10.56 -13.05 26.56
C SER A 507 9.18 -13.35 26.00
N VAL A 508 9.16 -14.05 24.87
CA VAL A 508 7.93 -14.62 24.30
C VAL A 508 7.46 -15.86 25.06
N GLU A 509 8.23 -16.38 26.02
CA GLU A 509 7.90 -17.62 26.72
C GLU A 509 6.88 -17.46 27.84
N PHE A 510 6.04 -18.47 28.02
CA PHE A 510 5.09 -18.53 29.14
C PHE A 510 5.76 -18.94 30.47
N PRO A 511 5.26 -18.47 31.62
CA PRO A 511 5.91 -18.67 32.92
C PRO A 511 5.81 -20.11 33.47
N VAL A 512 4.80 -20.89 33.08
CA VAL A 512 4.54 -22.25 33.63
C VAL A 512 4.46 -23.31 32.54
N SER A 513 5.00 -24.50 32.79
CA SER A 513 4.81 -25.70 31.97
C SER A 513 4.03 -26.77 32.76
N GLY A 514 3.20 -27.56 32.08
CA GLY A 514 2.43 -28.66 32.67
C GLY A 514 0.92 -28.40 32.84
N SER A 515 0.30 -28.97 33.87
CA SER A 515 -1.16 -28.97 34.07
C SER A 515 -1.74 -27.70 34.69
N THR A 516 -0.90 -26.75 35.11
CA THR A 516 -1.36 -25.47 35.68
C THR A 516 -1.83 -24.56 34.54
N PRO A 517 -3.06 -24.03 34.57
CA PRO A 517 -3.51 -23.06 33.57
C PRO A 517 -2.62 -21.81 33.52
N LEU A 518 -2.45 -21.24 32.34
CA LEU A 518 -1.73 -19.99 32.16
C LEU A 518 -2.39 -18.87 32.97
N PRO A 519 -1.60 -18.03 33.65
CA PRO A 519 -2.14 -16.82 34.24
C PRO A 519 -2.63 -15.89 33.12
N VAL A 520 -3.87 -15.44 33.25
CA VAL A 520 -4.48 -14.46 32.36
C VAL A 520 -5.04 -13.31 33.18
N THR A 521 -4.87 -12.10 32.67
CA THR A 521 -5.43 -10.87 33.26
C THR A 521 -6.59 -10.40 32.38
N ARG A 522 -7.79 -10.25 32.94
CA ARG A 522 -8.91 -9.67 32.19
C ARG A 522 -8.62 -8.18 31.93
N LEU A 523 -8.69 -7.77 30.67
CA LEU A 523 -8.49 -6.38 30.25
C LEU A 523 -9.81 -5.62 30.22
N ARG A 524 -10.78 -6.12 29.44
CA ARG A 524 -12.11 -5.53 29.27
C ARG A 524 -13.14 -6.62 29.00
N ASP A 525 -14.39 -6.37 29.36
CA ASP A 525 -15.54 -7.15 28.94
C ASP A 525 -16.69 -6.24 28.49
N ALA A 526 -17.46 -6.71 27.50
CA ALA A 526 -18.62 -5.99 27.00
C ALA A 526 -19.66 -6.96 26.43
N VAL A 527 -20.93 -6.62 26.59
CA VAL A 527 -22.05 -7.26 25.90
C VAL A 527 -22.31 -6.48 24.63
N PHE A 528 -22.71 -7.13 23.52
CA PHE A 528 -23.01 -6.40 22.30
C PHE A 528 -24.05 -5.29 22.55
N PRO A 529 -23.75 -4.02 22.23
CA PRO A 529 -24.63 -2.90 22.52
C PRO A 529 -25.71 -2.82 21.45
N PHE A 530 -26.93 -3.29 21.76
CA PHE A 530 -28.06 -3.14 20.84
C PHE A 530 -28.57 -1.70 20.80
N GLY A 531 -29.08 -1.29 19.64
CA GLY A 531 -29.62 0.05 19.41
C GLY A 531 -28.54 1.11 19.14
N VAL A 532 -27.31 0.69 18.85
CA VAL A 532 -26.25 1.60 18.41
C VAL A 532 -26.56 2.09 17.00
N PRO A 533 -26.69 3.40 16.77
CA PRO A 533 -26.91 3.93 15.44
C PRO A 533 -25.64 3.78 14.60
N SER A 534 -25.81 3.37 13.34
CA SER A 534 -24.68 3.27 12.40
C SER A 534 -24.10 4.65 12.05
N GLY A 535 -24.89 5.71 12.27
CA GLY A 535 -24.63 7.07 11.76
C GLY A 535 -25.10 7.30 10.33
N THR A 536 -25.67 6.29 9.66
CA THR A 536 -26.16 6.37 8.28
C THR A 536 -27.69 6.32 8.22
N THR A 537 -28.28 7.23 7.47
CA THR A 537 -29.71 7.22 7.10
C THR A 537 -29.87 6.88 5.62
N VAL A 538 -30.76 5.95 5.29
CA VAL A 538 -31.12 5.65 3.90
C VAL A 538 -32.29 6.53 3.50
N ARG A 539 -32.14 7.24 2.37
CA ARG A 539 -33.21 7.98 1.71
C ARG A 539 -33.48 7.33 0.36
N PHE A 540 -34.57 6.59 0.28
CA PHE A 540 -34.97 5.85 -0.92
C PHE A 540 -36.12 6.58 -1.63
N GLY A 541 -35.97 6.77 -2.93
CA GLY A 541 -36.99 7.25 -3.83
C GLY A 541 -37.08 6.36 -5.07
N GLU A 542 -38.28 5.84 -5.37
CA GLU A 542 -38.53 5.13 -6.62
C GLU A 542 -39.71 5.77 -7.37
N THR A 543 -39.51 6.03 -8.67
CA THR A 543 -40.58 6.45 -9.58
C THR A 543 -40.90 5.32 -10.55
N VAL A 544 -42.15 4.85 -10.57
CA VAL A 544 -42.62 3.80 -11.49
C VAL A 544 -43.58 4.39 -12.51
N ALA A 545 -43.17 4.40 -13.77
CA ALA A 545 -44.04 4.66 -14.91
C ALA A 545 -44.85 3.41 -15.24
N TYR A 546 -46.08 3.34 -14.74
CA TYR A 546 -47.00 2.23 -14.95
C TYR A 546 -47.91 2.47 -16.16
N ARG A 547 -48.10 1.45 -16.99
CA ARG A 547 -49.06 1.47 -18.10
C ARG A 547 -49.79 0.14 -18.25
N GLN A 548 -51.09 0.21 -18.50
CA GLN A 548 -51.93 -0.91 -18.90
C GLN A 548 -52.53 -0.65 -20.29
N ARG A 549 -52.39 -1.62 -21.19
CA ARG A 549 -53.02 -1.60 -22.51
C ARG A 549 -54.00 -2.75 -22.71
N ILE A 550 -55.05 -2.47 -23.47
CA ILE A 550 -56.05 -3.44 -23.91
C ILE A 550 -55.96 -3.57 -25.43
N ALA A 551 -55.96 -4.81 -25.92
CA ALA A 551 -56.07 -5.09 -27.34
C ALA A 551 -57.46 -5.62 -27.69
N ARG A 552 -58.05 -5.11 -28.77
CA ARG A 552 -59.38 -5.48 -29.25
C ARG A 552 -59.39 -5.81 -30.74
N VAL A 553 -60.09 -6.89 -31.11
CA VAL A 553 -60.29 -7.36 -32.49
C VAL A 553 -61.79 -7.57 -32.74
N ALA A 554 -62.36 -6.82 -33.68
CA ALA A 554 -63.74 -7.04 -34.14
C ALA A 554 -63.94 -6.45 -35.56
N PRO A 555 -64.79 -7.06 -36.41
CA PRO A 555 -65.44 -8.36 -36.19
C PRO A 555 -64.48 -9.53 -36.44
N VAL A 556 -64.66 -10.63 -35.71
CA VAL A 556 -64.02 -11.92 -35.99
C VAL A 556 -65.03 -12.88 -36.60
N THR A 557 -64.66 -13.63 -37.63
CA THR A 557 -65.52 -14.68 -38.21
C THR A 557 -64.78 -16.00 -38.13
N ALA A 558 -65.24 -16.93 -37.28
CA ALA A 558 -64.66 -18.26 -37.15
C ALA A 558 -65.52 -19.28 -37.89
N VAL A 559 -65.02 -19.83 -39.00
CA VAL A 559 -65.74 -20.80 -39.83
C VAL A 559 -65.28 -22.21 -39.47
N SER A 560 -66.21 -23.08 -39.11
CA SER A 560 -65.96 -24.51 -38.88
C SER A 560 -66.75 -25.35 -39.88
N ARG A 561 -66.10 -26.36 -40.47
CA ARG A 561 -66.66 -27.24 -41.49
C ARG A 561 -66.93 -28.63 -40.91
N TRP A 562 -68.03 -29.26 -41.32
CA TRP A 562 -68.33 -30.63 -40.93
C TRP A 562 -67.38 -31.63 -41.62
N ASN A 563 -66.65 -32.43 -40.84
CA ASN A 563 -65.71 -33.43 -41.37
C ASN A 563 -66.30 -34.85 -41.50
N GLY A 564 -67.60 -35.02 -41.25
CA GLY A 564 -68.27 -36.33 -41.20
C GLY A 564 -68.63 -36.78 -39.78
N PHE A 565 -67.96 -36.26 -38.75
CA PHE A 565 -68.16 -36.66 -37.35
C PHE A 565 -68.39 -35.48 -36.39
N PHE A 566 -67.71 -34.35 -36.59
CA PHE A 566 -67.88 -33.11 -35.81
C PHE A 566 -67.56 -31.87 -36.66
N TYR A 567 -67.96 -30.69 -36.17
CA TYR A 567 -67.52 -29.42 -36.77
C TYR A 567 -66.09 -29.12 -36.36
N GLU A 568 -65.27 -28.85 -37.36
CA GLU A 568 -63.84 -28.66 -37.23
C GLU A 568 -63.48 -27.28 -37.75
N LEU A 569 -62.59 -26.55 -37.05
CA LEU A 569 -62.16 -25.22 -37.47
C LEU A 569 -61.52 -25.26 -38.88
N ASP A 570 -62.08 -24.51 -39.82
CA ASP A 570 -61.57 -24.36 -41.19
C ASP A 570 -60.62 -23.15 -41.23
N HIS A 571 -61.16 -21.95 -41.00
CA HIS A 571 -60.39 -20.72 -40.91
C HIS A 571 -61.07 -19.69 -39.99
N VAL A 572 -60.29 -18.71 -39.54
CA VAL A 572 -60.76 -17.52 -38.83
C VAL A 572 -60.33 -16.29 -39.59
N ASP A 573 -61.28 -15.45 -39.98
CA ASP A 573 -61.03 -14.12 -40.52
C ASP A 573 -61.10 -13.10 -39.38
N ALA A 574 -59.99 -12.39 -39.16
CA ALA A 574 -59.88 -11.38 -38.13
C ALA A 574 -59.04 -10.20 -38.63
N PRO A 575 -59.45 -8.94 -38.38
CA PRO A 575 -58.59 -7.79 -38.64
C PRO A 575 -57.43 -7.74 -37.65
N ALA A 576 -56.45 -6.86 -37.89
CA ALA A 576 -55.41 -6.59 -36.93
C ALA A 576 -55.97 -6.06 -35.60
N PRO A 577 -55.42 -6.46 -34.44
CA PRO A 577 -55.83 -5.92 -33.15
C PRO A 577 -55.53 -4.42 -33.05
N SER A 578 -56.50 -3.68 -32.52
CA SER A 578 -56.34 -2.29 -32.10
C SER A 578 -55.89 -2.24 -30.64
N PHE A 579 -54.98 -1.34 -30.29
CA PHE A 579 -54.45 -1.19 -28.92
C PHE A 579 -54.88 0.17 -28.35
N GLU A 580 -55.38 0.15 -27.13
CA GLU A 580 -55.67 1.37 -26.37
C GLU A 580 -54.96 1.32 -25.01
N THR A 581 -54.53 2.48 -24.51
CA THR A 581 -54.06 2.60 -23.13
C THR A 581 -55.28 2.74 -22.23
N ALA A 582 -55.58 1.69 -21.46
CA ALA A 582 -56.69 1.69 -20.53
C ALA A 582 -56.37 2.51 -19.28
N TYR A 583 -55.10 2.48 -18.85
CA TYR A 583 -54.64 3.23 -17.71
C TYR A 583 -53.15 3.51 -17.79
N SER A 584 -52.73 4.67 -17.29
CA SER A 584 -51.32 5.00 -17.08
C SER A 584 -51.19 5.90 -15.87
N ALA A 585 -50.18 5.64 -15.05
CA ALA A 585 -49.89 6.44 -13.87
C ALA A 585 -48.40 6.47 -13.58
N THR A 586 -47.97 7.51 -12.88
CA THR A 586 -46.64 7.57 -12.27
C THR A 586 -46.81 7.37 -10.78
N LEU A 587 -46.26 6.28 -10.25
CA LEU A 587 -46.24 5.99 -8.81
C LEU A 587 -44.91 6.49 -8.25
N ALA A 588 -44.96 7.22 -7.14
CA ALA A 588 -43.77 7.65 -6.41
C ALA A 588 -43.75 6.95 -5.05
N PHE A 589 -42.62 6.34 -4.73
CA PHE A 589 -42.35 5.67 -3.47
C PHE A 589 -41.23 6.41 -2.76
N GLU A 590 -41.42 6.79 -1.51
CA GLU A 590 -40.41 7.46 -0.70
C GLU A 590 -40.33 6.80 0.68
N GLU A 591 -39.13 6.43 1.08
CA GLU A 591 -38.85 5.93 2.43
C GLU A 591 -37.56 6.56 2.97
N GLN A 592 -37.60 6.97 4.23
CA GLN A 592 -36.42 7.43 4.96
C GLN A 592 -36.33 6.66 6.28
N PHE A 593 -35.19 6.03 6.53
CA PHE A 593 -34.98 5.26 7.76
C PHE A 593 -33.51 5.25 8.18
N PRO A 594 -33.23 5.35 9.50
CA PRO A 594 -31.88 5.15 10.02
C PRO A 594 -31.49 3.68 9.96
N ILE A 595 -30.19 3.41 9.87
CA ILE A 595 -29.64 2.07 10.08
C ILE A 595 -29.15 1.97 11.52
N ASP A 596 -29.83 1.16 12.32
CA ASP A 596 -29.52 0.88 13.72
C ASP A 596 -29.18 -0.60 13.94
N PHE A 597 -28.25 -0.87 14.86
CA PHE A 597 -27.86 -2.23 15.22
C PHE A 597 -28.74 -2.78 16.36
N ASP A 598 -30.03 -2.94 16.07
CA ASP A 598 -31.06 -3.43 17.02
C ASP A 598 -31.39 -4.93 16.84
N THR A 599 -32.15 -5.50 17.78
CA THR A 599 -32.59 -6.90 17.69
C THR A 599 -33.61 -7.16 16.59
N GLY A 600 -34.38 -6.17 16.16
CA GLY A 600 -35.44 -6.29 15.17
C GLY A 600 -34.92 -6.52 13.74
N HIS A 601 -33.70 -6.06 13.47
CA HIS A 601 -33.00 -6.15 12.18
C HIS A 601 -31.83 -7.14 12.18
N SER A 602 -31.78 -8.07 13.14
CA SER A 602 -30.76 -9.13 13.18
C SER A 602 -31.42 -10.49 12.91
N PRO A 603 -30.82 -11.35 12.06
CA PRO A 603 -31.42 -12.62 11.67
C PRO A 603 -31.36 -13.68 12.79
N PHE A 604 -30.63 -13.38 13.87
CA PHE A 604 -30.50 -14.25 15.04
C PHE A 604 -31.66 -14.08 16.05
N PHE A 605 -32.60 -13.19 15.75
CA PHE A 605 -33.81 -12.90 16.53
C PHE A 605 -35.03 -12.90 15.58
N ALA A 606 -36.23 -12.84 16.14
CA ALA A 606 -37.45 -12.74 15.32
C ALA A 606 -37.47 -11.40 14.55
N THR A 607 -37.25 -11.44 13.24
CA THR A 607 -37.18 -10.24 12.38
C THR A 607 -38.60 -9.71 12.12
N VAL A 608 -38.92 -8.51 12.63
CA VAL A 608 -40.26 -7.91 12.49
C VAL A 608 -40.30 -6.91 11.33
N ASP A 609 -39.22 -6.13 11.14
CA ASP A 609 -39.03 -5.21 10.03
C ASP A 609 -38.09 -5.82 8.98
N ARG A 610 -38.45 -5.75 7.70
CA ARG A 610 -37.71 -6.37 6.59
C ARG A 610 -37.05 -5.34 5.67
N ARG A 611 -36.75 -4.12 6.14
CA ARG A 611 -36.01 -3.13 5.34
C ARG A 611 -34.55 -3.47 5.18
N TYR A 612 -33.89 -3.88 6.26
CA TYR A 612 -32.49 -4.30 6.25
C TYR A 612 -32.22 -5.39 7.29
N VAL A 613 -31.06 -6.01 7.16
CA VAL A 613 -30.50 -6.92 8.14
C VAL A 613 -29.05 -6.56 8.41
N TRP A 614 -28.60 -6.70 9.65
CA TRP A 614 -27.19 -6.56 10.02
C TRP A 614 -26.64 -7.83 10.67
N VAL A 615 -25.36 -8.10 10.45
CA VAL A 615 -24.67 -9.30 10.97
C VAL A 615 -23.25 -8.97 11.43
N VAL A 616 -22.84 -9.51 12.58
CA VAL A 616 -21.45 -9.44 13.06
C VAL A 616 -20.61 -10.45 12.26
N ARG A 617 -19.63 -9.95 11.50
CA ARG A 617 -18.75 -10.74 10.63
C ARG A 617 -17.42 -11.08 11.28
N ASP A 618 -16.88 -10.20 12.11
CA ASP A 618 -15.58 -10.39 12.78
C ASP A 618 -15.58 -9.71 14.16
N VAL A 619 -14.78 -10.23 15.10
CA VAL A 619 -14.64 -9.71 16.47
C VAL A 619 -13.20 -9.84 16.95
N THR A 620 -12.71 -8.84 17.67
CA THR A 620 -11.30 -8.79 18.09
C THR A 620 -11.08 -7.69 19.14
N ALA A 621 -9.84 -7.51 19.58
CA ALA A 621 -9.41 -6.48 20.49
C ALA A 621 -8.06 -5.91 20.04
N ASP A 622 -7.89 -4.60 20.20
CA ASP A 622 -6.58 -3.98 20.00
C ASP A 622 -5.59 -4.36 21.12
N ALA A 623 -4.33 -3.93 20.99
CA ALA A 623 -3.29 -4.20 21.98
C ALA A 623 -3.60 -3.64 23.39
N ALA A 624 -4.49 -2.63 23.49
CA ALA A 624 -4.96 -2.06 24.75
C ALA A 624 -6.21 -2.79 25.32
N GLY A 625 -6.73 -3.80 24.61
CA GLY A 625 -7.92 -4.57 24.98
C GLY A 625 -9.24 -3.92 24.57
N ARG A 626 -9.24 -2.90 23.71
CA ARG A 626 -10.46 -2.27 23.17
C ARG A 626 -11.20 -3.24 22.26
N LEU A 627 -12.44 -3.58 22.61
CA LEU A 627 -13.24 -4.58 21.91
C LEU A 627 -13.91 -4.00 20.66
N LEU A 628 -13.63 -4.61 19.50
CA LEU A 628 -14.08 -4.13 18.20
C LEU A 628 -14.83 -5.24 17.44
N ALA A 629 -15.95 -4.87 16.81
CA ALA A 629 -16.77 -5.76 15.99
C ALA A 629 -16.94 -5.18 14.59
N LEU A 630 -16.79 -6.02 13.56
CA LEU A 630 -17.06 -5.67 12.18
C LEU A 630 -18.47 -6.15 11.80
N ILE A 631 -19.32 -5.22 11.37
CA ILE A 631 -20.74 -5.45 11.06
C ILE A 631 -20.96 -5.21 9.56
N GLN A 632 -21.73 -6.08 8.92
CA GLN A 632 -22.20 -5.90 7.54
C GLN A 632 -23.72 -5.65 7.55
N VAL A 633 -24.19 -4.72 6.72
CA VAL A 633 -25.60 -4.38 6.55
C VAL A 633 -26.06 -4.67 5.12
N THR A 634 -27.22 -5.32 4.98
CA THR A 634 -27.83 -5.69 3.70
C THR A 634 -29.29 -5.21 3.67
N LEU A 635 -29.67 -4.47 2.65
CA LEU A 635 -31.07 -4.11 2.37
C LEU A 635 -31.86 -5.34 1.89
N LEU A 636 -33.11 -5.45 2.32
CA LEU A 636 -33.98 -6.59 2.03
C LEU A 636 -35.14 -6.16 1.12
N ARG A 637 -36.10 -5.37 1.62
CA ARG A 637 -37.21 -4.83 0.80
C ARG A 637 -37.82 -3.55 1.39
N PRO A 638 -38.31 -2.61 0.57
CA PRO A 638 -39.12 -1.48 1.02
C PRO A 638 -40.41 -1.95 1.70
N THR A 639 -41.01 -1.07 2.51
CA THR A 639 -42.29 -1.30 3.20
C THR A 639 -43.49 -0.77 2.42
N THR A 640 -43.25 0.12 1.47
CA THR A 640 -44.27 0.78 0.64
C THR A 640 -44.77 -0.12 -0.50
N ILE A 641 -46.09 -0.13 -0.69
CA ILE A 641 -46.78 -0.85 -1.78
C ILE A 641 -47.76 0.13 -2.43
N GLY A 642 -47.66 0.29 -3.75
CA GLY A 642 -48.54 1.14 -4.52
C GLY A 642 -49.74 0.35 -5.02
N HIS A 643 -50.85 1.04 -5.28
CA HIS A 643 -52.03 0.41 -5.85
C HIS A 643 -52.46 1.15 -7.11
N VAL A 644 -52.80 0.41 -8.16
CA VAL A 644 -53.33 0.93 -9.41
C VAL A 644 -54.61 0.20 -9.79
N PRO A 645 -55.63 0.90 -10.31
CA PRO A 645 -56.79 0.22 -10.89
C PRO A 645 -56.34 -0.64 -12.08
N PHE A 646 -56.98 -1.80 -12.24
CA PHE A 646 -56.84 -2.61 -13.43
C PHE A 646 -58.17 -2.68 -14.19
N PHE A 647 -58.08 -2.57 -15.50
CA PHE A 647 -59.21 -2.52 -16.40
C PHE A 647 -59.31 -3.78 -17.26
N ALA A 648 -60.53 -4.15 -17.66
CA ALA A 648 -60.80 -5.20 -18.62
C ALA A 648 -61.94 -4.76 -19.56
N VAL A 649 -62.18 -5.54 -20.61
CA VAL A 649 -63.31 -5.28 -21.52
C VAL A 649 -64.57 -5.94 -20.96
N ASP A 650 -65.68 -5.23 -21.04
CA ASP A 650 -66.99 -5.76 -20.71
C ASP A 650 -67.51 -6.68 -21.82
N HIS A 651 -67.98 -7.88 -21.45
CA HIS A 651 -68.35 -8.94 -22.38
C HIS A 651 -69.46 -8.52 -23.36
N GLU A 652 -70.44 -7.73 -22.93
CA GLU A 652 -71.58 -7.36 -23.76
C GLU A 652 -71.36 -6.02 -24.46
N SER A 653 -70.95 -4.99 -23.71
CA SER A 653 -70.86 -3.62 -24.23
C SER A 653 -69.56 -3.34 -24.98
N GLY A 654 -68.47 -4.07 -24.68
CA GLY A 654 -67.14 -3.77 -25.20
C GLY A 654 -66.47 -2.54 -24.58
N ALA A 655 -67.09 -1.95 -23.55
CA ALA A 655 -66.52 -0.84 -22.81
C ALA A 655 -65.33 -1.32 -21.96
N VAL A 656 -64.33 -0.46 -21.83
CA VAL A 656 -63.23 -0.66 -20.88
C VAL A 656 -63.73 -0.26 -19.50
N VAL A 657 -63.73 -1.20 -18.56
CA VAL A 657 -64.28 -1.03 -17.21
C VAL A 657 -63.27 -1.46 -16.15
N GLU A 658 -63.21 -0.71 -15.05
CA GLU A 658 -62.39 -1.08 -13.90
C GLU A 658 -62.92 -2.38 -13.29
N ARG A 659 -62.01 -3.31 -12.97
CA ARG A 659 -62.33 -4.62 -12.40
C ARG A 659 -61.76 -4.82 -11.00
N GLY A 660 -60.86 -3.95 -10.56
CA GLY A 660 -60.31 -3.95 -9.20
C GLY A 660 -58.97 -3.23 -9.12
N GLN A 661 -58.18 -3.55 -8.10
CA GLN A 661 -56.88 -2.92 -7.81
C GLN A 661 -55.74 -3.94 -7.87
N ALA A 662 -54.61 -3.55 -8.46
CA ALA A 662 -53.37 -4.31 -8.54
C ALA A 662 -52.32 -3.70 -7.60
N SER A 663 -51.50 -4.54 -6.96
CA SER A 663 -50.40 -4.07 -6.12
C SER A 663 -49.12 -3.92 -6.94
N VAL A 664 -48.43 -2.79 -6.78
CA VAL A 664 -47.15 -2.49 -7.41
C VAL A 664 -46.13 -2.27 -6.28
N PRO A 665 -45.31 -3.28 -5.94
CA PRO A 665 -44.31 -3.13 -4.89
C PRO A 665 -43.11 -2.33 -5.38
N ALA A 666 -42.55 -1.54 -4.47
CA ALA A 666 -41.22 -0.96 -4.60
C ALA A 666 -40.13 -1.99 -4.28
N PHE A 667 -38.90 -1.81 -4.76
CA PHE A 667 -37.77 -2.66 -4.36
C PHE A 667 -36.44 -1.91 -4.25
N PHE A 668 -35.53 -2.41 -3.41
CA PHE A 668 -34.17 -1.90 -3.35
C PHE A 668 -33.32 -2.53 -4.45
N PRO A 669 -32.57 -1.76 -5.27
CA PRO A 669 -31.70 -2.31 -6.30
C PRO A 669 -30.67 -3.31 -5.73
N PRO A 670 -30.59 -4.56 -6.23
CA PRO A 670 -29.63 -5.55 -5.70
C PRO A 670 -28.15 -5.12 -5.78
N GLY A 671 -27.83 -4.25 -6.75
CA GLY A 671 -26.49 -3.69 -6.94
C GLY A 671 -25.99 -2.79 -5.80
N VAL A 672 -26.86 -2.32 -4.90
CA VAL A 672 -26.45 -1.51 -3.74
C VAL A 672 -26.11 -2.34 -2.49
N ASN A 673 -26.23 -3.67 -2.57
CA ASN A 673 -25.92 -4.58 -1.47
C ASN A 673 -24.55 -5.25 -1.63
N PRO A 674 -23.76 -5.42 -0.53
CA PRO A 674 -24.03 -4.95 0.83
C PRO A 674 -24.06 -3.41 0.92
N LEU A 675 -24.97 -2.87 1.73
CA LEU A 675 -25.18 -1.42 1.85
C LEU A 675 -23.97 -0.75 2.48
N LEU A 676 -23.50 -1.28 3.62
CA LEU A 676 -22.33 -0.75 4.32
C LEU A 676 -21.68 -1.81 5.18
N TRP A 677 -20.44 -1.50 5.57
CA TRP A 677 -19.72 -2.15 6.64
C TRP A 677 -19.43 -1.13 7.73
N ALA A 678 -19.56 -1.53 8.99
CA ALA A 678 -19.29 -0.68 10.15
C ALA A 678 -18.35 -1.36 11.14
N LEU A 679 -17.37 -0.61 11.62
CA LEU A 679 -16.51 -0.99 12.74
C LEU A 679 -17.10 -0.38 14.01
N VAL A 680 -17.50 -1.22 14.96
CA VAL A 680 -18.16 -0.82 16.21
C VAL A 680 -17.24 -1.07 17.41
N ASP A 681 -17.11 -0.06 18.26
CA ASP A 681 -16.56 -0.21 19.60
C ASP A 681 -17.67 -0.74 20.50
N VAL A 682 -17.51 -2.00 20.89
CA VAL A 682 -18.51 -2.73 21.66
C VAL A 682 -18.52 -2.25 23.11
N GLY A 683 -17.37 -1.87 23.66
CA GLY A 683 -17.26 -1.40 25.04
C GLY A 683 -17.86 -0.01 25.23
N GLU A 684 -17.69 0.86 24.24
CA GLU A 684 -18.22 2.24 24.28
C GLU A 684 -19.62 2.38 23.68
N GLY A 685 -20.13 1.37 22.97
CA GLY A 685 -21.47 1.43 22.38
C GLY A 685 -21.58 2.42 21.22
N ARG A 686 -20.55 2.52 20.37
CA ARG A 686 -20.54 3.47 19.25
C ARG A 686 -19.84 2.94 18.01
N VAL A 687 -20.20 3.50 16.86
CA VAL A 687 -19.49 3.28 15.61
C VAL A 687 -18.16 4.03 15.62
N VAL A 688 -17.08 3.33 15.30
CA VAL A 688 -15.75 3.90 15.05
C VAL A 688 -15.67 4.39 13.61
N ALA A 689 -16.17 3.59 12.67
CA ALA A 689 -16.19 3.95 11.25
C ALA A 689 -17.31 3.21 10.51
N SER A 690 -17.85 3.84 9.46
CA SER A 690 -18.76 3.23 8.49
C SER A 690 -18.20 3.45 7.09
N THR A 691 -18.38 2.49 6.19
CA THR A 691 -17.97 2.65 4.78
C THR A 691 -18.87 3.61 4.04
N ALA A 692 -20.10 3.84 4.52
CA ALA A 692 -21.06 4.79 3.95
C ALA A 692 -20.99 6.15 4.65
N GLY A 693 -21.47 7.19 3.97
CA GLY A 693 -21.66 8.51 4.52
C GLY A 693 -22.86 8.60 5.49
N PRO A 694 -23.13 9.80 6.04
CA PRO A 694 -24.25 10.01 6.95
C PRO A 694 -25.63 9.86 6.29
N GLU A 695 -25.71 10.07 4.98
CA GLU A 695 -26.90 9.84 4.17
C GLU A 695 -26.53 9.00 2.94
N VAL A 696 -27.31 7.95 2.67
CA VAL A 696 -27.26 7.19 1.42
C VAL A 696 -28.55 7.44 0.66
N ALA A 697 -28.46 8.22 -0.42
CA ALA A 697 -29.60 8.54 -1.27
C ALA A 697 -29.67 7.55 -2.44
N ILE A 698 -30.77 6.80 -2.56
CA ILE A 698 -31.01 5.85 -3.65
C ILE A 698 -32.21 6.37 -4.44
N VAL A 699 -31.99 6.77 -5.69
CA VAL A 699 -33.04 7.25 -6.60
C VAL A 699 -33.14 6.31 -7.78
N LEU A 700 -34.30 5.68 -7.95
CA LEU A 700 -34.59 4.66 -8.94
C LEU A 700 -35.74 5.08 -9.84
N ASP A 701 -35.54 5.04 -11.16
CA ASP A 701 -36.63 5.18 -12.13
C ASP A 701 -36.89 3.82 -12.79
N ARG A 702 -38.16 3.42 -12.87
CA ARG A 702 -38.58 2.13 -13.44
C ARG A 702 -39.78 2.29 -14.37
N ALA A 703 -39.80 1.50 -15.43
CA ALA A 703 -40.97 1.33 -16.28
C ALA A 703 -41.63 -0.03 -16.00
N LEU A 704 -42.96 -0.05 -15.95
CA LEU A 704 -43.74 -1.26 -15.75
C LEU A 704 -44.95 -1.29 -16.70
N GLU A 705 -45.04 -2.35 -17.51
CA GLU A 705 -46.19 -2.61 -18.36
C GLU A 705 -47.00 -3.77 -17.78
N ALA A 706 -48.31 -3.58 -17.66
CA ALA A 706 -49.22 -4.62 -17.19
C ALA A 706 -49.26 -5.83 -18.14
N ALA A 707 -49.61 -6.99 -17.60
CA ALA A 707 -49.88 -8.17 -18.41
C ALA A 707 -51.03 -7.92 -19.41
N PRO A 708 -50.98 -8.52 -20.62
CA PRO A 708 -49.98 -9.49 -21.07
C PRO A 708 -48.79 -8.85 -21.82
N TRP A 709 -48.74 -7.51 -21.95
CA TRP A 709 -47.75 -6.81 -22.77
C TRP A 709 -46.41 -6.57 -22.06
N GLY A 710 -46.32 -6.85 -20.76
CA GLY A 710 -45.09 -6.77 -19.96
C GLY A 710 -44.20 -8.01 -19.99
N GLY A 711 -44.51 -9.04 -20.78
CA GLY A 711 -43.62 -10.19 -21.00
C GLY A 711 -43.59 -11.28 -19.91
N GLY A 712 -44.38 -11.17 -18.82
CA GLY A 712 -44.46 -12.17 -17.74
C GLY A 712 -45.89 -12.51 -17.27
N GLU A 713 -46.03 -13.48 -16.36
CA GLU A 713 -47.31 -13.86 -15.74
C GLU A 713 -47.95 -12.68 -15.00
N SER A 714 -49.28 -12.58 -15.13
CA SER A 714 -50.05 -11.48 -14.59
C SER A 714 -49.99 -11.41 -13.05
N PRO A 715 -49.64 -10.27 -12.44
CA PRO A 715 -49.81 -10.07 -11.00
C PRO A 715 -51.30 -9.96 -10.60
N LEU A 716 -52.24 -10.08 -11.56
CA LEU A 716 -53.67 -10.02 -11.34
C LEU A 716 -54.23 -11.43 -11.08
N PRO A 717 -54.63 -11.79 -9.85
CA PRO A 717 -55.25 -13.07 -9.59
C PRO A 717 -56.59 -13.18 -10.33
N ASN A 718 -56.77 -14.24 -11.13
CA ASN A 718 -58.03 -14.68 -11.73
C ASN A 718 -58.71 -13.73 -12.75
N VAL A 719 -57.97 -12.84 -13.41
CA VAL A 719 -58.51 -11.97 -14.46
C VAL A 719 -58.01 -12.44 -15.83
N PRO A 720 -58.90 -12.76 -16.78
CA PRO A 720 -58.46 -13.14 -18.11
C PRO A 720 -57.86 -11.94 -18.83
N VAL A 721 -56.55 -12.00 -19.10
CA VAL A 721 -55.76 -10.99 -19.79
C VAL A 721 -55.31 -11.52 -21.16
N GLY A 722 -55.43 -10.71 -22.21
CA GLY A 722 -55.25 -11.19 -23.57
C GLY A 722 -55.71 -10.20 -24.63
N VAL A 723 -55.85 -10.68 -25.86
CA VAL A 723 -56.52 -9.96 -26.94
C VAL A 723 -58.01 -10.23 -26.84
N TRP A 724 -58.82 -9.19 -26.67
CA TRP A 724 -60.27 -9.32 -26.59
C TRP A 724 -60.86 -9.34 -27.99
N ALA A 725 -61.72 -10.31 -28.28
CA ALA A 725 -62.34 -10.42 -29.59
C ALA A 725 -63.86 -10.56 -29.51
N ARG A 726 -64.55 -10.00 -30.50
CA ARG A 726 -66.00 -10.12 -30.68
C ARG A 726 -66.28 -10.51 -32.13
N GLY A 727 -67.22 -11.43 -32.33
CA GLY A 727 -67.42 -12.00 -33.65
C GLY A 727 -68.55 -12.99 -33.77
N THR A 728 -68.52 -13.74 -34.86
CA THR A 728 -69.50 -14.75 -35.21
C THR A 728 -68.80 -16.09 -35.47
N ALA A 729 -69.27 -17.15 -34.83
CA ALA A 729 -68.86 -18.52 -35.13
C ALA A 729 -69.88 -19.14 -36.10
N VAL A 730 -69.42 -19.61 -37.25
CA VAL A 730 -70.26 -20.15 -38.33
C VAL A 730 -69.89 -21.61 -38.58
N ASN A 731 -70.85 -22.50 -38.37
CA ASN A 731 -70.76 -23.91 -38.73
C ASN A 731 -71.34 -24.09 -40.14
N VAL A 732 -70.50 -24.44 -41.11
CA VAL A 732 -70.88 -24.67 -42.51
C VAL A 732 -70.88 -26.15 -42.84
N GLU A 733 -71.81 -26.56 -43.70
CA GLU A 733 -72.00 -27.96 -44.13
C GLU A 733 -72.41 -28.89 -42.96
N GLY A 734 -72.89 -30.11 -43.20
CA GLY A 734 -73.29 -31.04 -42.12
C GLY A 734 -74.70 -30.85 -41.51
N PRO A 735 -75.03 -31.58 -40.42
CA PRO A 735 -76.42 -31.75 -39.96
C PRO A 735 -76.97 -30.57 -39.14
N THR A 736 -76.13 -29.64 -38.66
CA THR A 736 -76.58 -28.47 -37.86
C THR A 736 -75.83 -27.18 -38.23
N PRO A 737 -75.99 -26.65 -39.46
CA PRO A 737 -75.45 -25.34 -39.82
C PRO A 737 -75.97 -24.27 -38.87
N SER A 738 -75.07 -23.45 -38.34
CA SER A 738 -75.40 -22.43 -37.34
C SER A 738 -74.49 -21.22 -37.48
N SER A 739 -75.00 -20.07 -37.08
CA SER A 739 -74.25 -18.82 -36.99
C SER A 739 -74.56 -18.24 -35.62
N VAL A 740 -73.55 -18.18 -34.75
CA VAL A 740 -73.70 -17.74 -33.36
C VAL A 740 -72.76 -16.57 -33.12
N GLU A 741 -73.32 -15.42 -32.76
CA GLU A 741 -72.52 -14.29 -32.29
C GLU A 741 -72.03 -14.55 -30.86
N PHE A 742 -70.78 -14.21 -30.61
CA PHE A 742 -70.19 -14.22 -29.26
C PHE A 742 -69.78 -12.80 -28.85
N GLY A 743 -69.93 -12.51 -27.56
CA GLY A 743 -69.55 -11.24 -26.96
C GLY A 743 -68.03 -11.06 -26.89
N TRP A 744 -67.57 -9.95 -26.32
CA TRP A 744 -66.15 -9.69 -26.12
C TRP A 744 -65.53 -10.74 -25.18
N THR A 745 -64.75 -11.64 -25.78
CA THR A 745 -64.11 -12.76 -25.09
C THR A 745 -62.59 -12.58 -25.13
N PRO A 746 -61.88 -12.77 -24.01
CA PRO A 746 -60.43 -12.63 -23.95
C PRO A 746 -59.74 -13.89 -24.48
N PHE A 747 -58.71 -13.70 -25.31
CA PHE A 747 -57.84 -14.76 -25.79
C PHE A 747 -56.41 -14.57 -25.23
N PRO A 748 -55.90 -15.50 -24.41
CA PRO A 748 -54.59 -15.36 -23.75
C PRO A 748 -53.43 -15.44 -24.76
N LEU A 749 -52.31 -14.79 -24.41
CA LEU A 749 -51.07 -14.86 -25.17
C LEU A 749 -50.28 -16.13 -24.84
N SER A 750 -50.84 -17.30 -25.12
CA SER A 750 -50.13 -18.60 -25.17
C SER A 750 -51.10 -19.75 -25.44
N LEU A 751 -51.30 -20.16 -26.71
CA LEU A 751 -52.08 -21.35 -27.05
C LEU A 751 -51.24 -22.64 -26.90
N PRO A 752 -51.78 -23.77 -26.38
CA PRO A 752 -51.02 -25.03 -26.18
C PRO A 752 -50.39 -25.66 -27.45
N LEU A 753 -50.65 -25.11 -28.63
CA LEU A 753 -50.17 -25.58 -29.94
C LEU A 753 -48.97 -24.77 -30.48
N GLU A 754 -48.42 -23.84 -29.68
CA GLU A 754 -47.58 -22.72 -30.14
C GLU A 754 -46.19 -23.02 -30.69
N ASP A 755 -45.63 -24.20 -30.43
CA ASP A 755 -44.24 -24.51 -30.78
C ASP A 755 -44.07 -25.13 -32.19
N TRP A 756 -45.17 -25.54 -32.86
CA TRP A 756 -45.10 -26.35 -34.09
C TRP A 756 -45.93 -25.81 -35.27
N VAL A 757 -46.52 -24.62 -35.15
CA VAL A 757 -47.47 -24.07 -36.12
C VAL A 757 -47.01 -22.67 -36.62
N PRO A 758 -47.04 -22.40 -37.95
CA PRO A 758 -46.75 -21.07 -38.52
C PRO A 758 -47.58 -19.92 -37.90
N ARG A 759 -46.99 -18.72 -37.90
CA ARG A 759 -47.58 -17.50 -37.30
C ARG A 759 -47.77 -16.41 -38.35
N THR A 760 -48.97 -15.83 -38.42
CA THR A 760 -49.23 -14.57 -39.13
C THR A 760 -49.20 -13.43 -38.12
N VAL A 761 -48.15 -12.60 -38.13
CA VAL A 761 -48.11 -11.38 -37.32
C VAL A 761 -49.03 -10.33 -37.93
N THR A 762 -50.02 -9.87 -37.16
CA THR A 762 -51.05 -8.92 -37.63
C THR A 762 -50.90 -7.52 -37.04
N ALA A 763 -50.14 -7.39 -35.95
CA ALA A 763 -49.80 -6.11 -35.34
C ALA A 763 -48.50 -6.21 -34.54
N ASP A 764 -47.86 -5.08 -34.29
CA ASP A 764 -46.72 -4.94 -33.39
C ASP A 764 -47.06 -4.02 -32.21
N VAL A 765 -46.56 -4.36 -31.03
CA VAL A 765 -46.72 -3.57 -29.80
C VAL A 765 -45.38 -3.51 -29.06
N SER A 766 -44.99 -2.32 -28.60
CA SER A 766 -43.74 -2.12 -27.86
C SER A 766 -43.97 -1.74 -26.39
N SER A 767 -43.20 -2.33 -25.48
CA SER A 767 -43.27 -2.07 -24.04
C SER A 767 -41.88 -1.70 -23.51
N ARG A 768 -41.84 -0.77 -22.56
CA ARG A 768 -40.63 -0.45 -21.79
C ARG A 768 -40.77 -1.03 -20.40
N LEU A 769 -39.73 -1.71 -19.93
CA LEU A 769 -39.74 -2.47 -18.68
C LEU A 769 -38.44 -2.26 -17.91
N GLY A 770 -38.46 -2.59 -16.63
CA GLY A 770 -37.26 -2.62 -15.80
C GLY A 770 -36.72 -1.24 -15.45
N GLN A 771 -35.50 -1.21 -14.90
CA GLN A 771 -34.85 0.00 -14.42
C GLN A 771 -34.44 0.90 -15.59
N GLN A 772 -34.86 2.16 -15.54
CA GLN A 772 -34.53 3.19 -16.54
C GLN A 772 -33.37 4.08 -16.11
N ALA A 773 -33.25 4.36 -14.81
CA ALA A 773 -32.13 5.09 -14.24
C ALA A 773 -31.93 4.67 -12.78
N LEU A 774 -30.67 4.70 -12.31
CA LEU A 774 -30.32 4.53 -10.91
C LEU A 774 -29.22 5.52 -10.55
N GLN A 775 -29.47 6.30 -9.51
CA GLN A 775 -28.48 7.18 -8.91
C GLN A 775 -28.34 6.83 -7.44
N VAL A 776 -27.10 6.72 -6.99
CA VAL A 776 -26.79 6.42 -5.59
C VAL A 776 -25.74 7.40 -5.10
N GLY A 777 -26.09 8.22 -4.12
CA GLY A 777 -25.18 9.18 -3.47
C GLY A 777 -24.82 8.75 -2.05
N GLY A 778 -23.59 9.03 -1.63
CA GLY A 778 -23.12 8.82 -0.25
C GLY A 778 -22.90 7.35 0.17
N TRP A 779 -23.00 6.41 -0.77
CA TRP A 779 -22.87 4.97 -0.48
C TRP A 779 -21.48 4.53 -0.06
N LYS A 780 -20.44 5.21 -0.54
CA LYS A 780 -19.06 5.07 -0.06
C LYS A 780 -18.57 6.42 0.46
N ARG A 781 -17.73 6.40 1.49
CA ARG A 781 -16.96 7.58 1.90
C ARG A 781 -16.00 8.00 0.79
N ALA A 782 -15.63 9.28 0.78
CA ALA A 782 -14.83 9.89 -0.27
C ALA A 782 -13.53 9.12 -0.59
N GLU A 783 -12.81 8.63 0.43
CA GLU A 783 -11.58 7.87 0.22
C GLU A 783 -11.83 6.51 -0.46
N LEU A 784 -12.94 5.83 -0.12
CA LEU A 784 -13.33 4.56 -0.72
C LEU A 784 -13.91 4.74 -2.12
N GLU A 785 -14.65 5.82 -2.36
CA GLU A 785 -15.16 6.20 -3.67
C GLU A 785 -14.02 6.57 -4.63
N THR A 786 -12.98 7.24 -4.13
CA THR A 786 -11.76 7.53 -4.91
C THR A 786 -11.04 6.23 -5.31
N ALA A 787 -10.95 5.26 -4.40
CA ALA A 787 -10.31 3.97 -4.68
C ALA A 787 -11.18 3.05 -5.55
N LEU A 788 -12.51 3.10 -5.39
CA LEU A 788 -13.50 2.27 -6.07
C LEU A 788 -14.70 3.13 -6.51
N PRO A 789 -14.62 3.77 -7.70
CA PRO A 789 -15.66 4.68 -8.20
C PRO A 789 -17.07 4.09 -8.17
N THR A 790 -18.06 4.92 -7.83
CA THR A 790 -19.48 4.53 -7.68
C THR A 790 -20.35 5.11 -8.78
N SER A 791 -20.12 4.70 -10.03
CA SER A 791 -21.01 5.05 -11.15
C SER A 791 -21.86 3.84 -11.55
N PHE A 792 -23.18 4.01 -11.58
CA PHE A 792 -24.12 3.01 -12.10
C PHE A 792 -24.41 3.30 -13.57
N GLN A 793 -24.30 2.29 -14.43
CA GLN A 793 -24.71 2.40 -15.83
C GLN A 793 -25.95 1.56 -16.11
N THR A 794 -26.98 2.20 -16.67
CA THR A 794 -28.19 1.52 -17.13
C THR A 794 -28.14 1.37 -18.65
N THR A 795 -28.41 0.16 -19.14
CA THR A 795 -28.54 -0.09 -20.58
C THR A 795 -29.89 -0.70 -20.88
N HIS A 796 -30.35 -0.52 -22.11
CA HIS A 796 -31.63 -1.03 -22.57
C HIS A 796 -31.41 -2.15 -23.58
N THR A 797 -31.93 -3.34 -23.28
CA THR A 797 -31.92 -4.47 -24.20
C THR A 797 -33.27 -4.55 -24.90
N ALA A 798 -33.26 -4.43 -26.23
CA ALA A 798 -34.45 -4.63 -27.04
C ALA A 798 -34.56 -6.09 -27.47
N ARG A 799 -35.70 -6.74 -27.23
CA ARG A 799 -36.02 -8.08 -27.73
C ARG A 799 -37.38 -8.04 -28.40
N ARG A 800 -37.51 -8.67 -29.57
CA ARG A 800 -38.81 -8.88 -30.22
C ARG A 800 -39.18 -10.34 -30.14
N THR A 801 -40.37 -10.63 -29.68
CA THR A 801 -40.93 -11.98 -29.67
C THR A 801 -42.31 -11.98 -30.32
N GLU A 802 -42.74 -13.11 -30.86
CA GLU A 802 -44.08 -13.24 -31.40
C GLU A 802 -44.92 -14.03 -30.40
N ARG A 803 -46.17 -13.60 -30.19
CA ARG A 803 -47.11 -14.24 -29.27
C ARG A 803 -48.41 -14.52 -29.99
N GLY A 804 -48.79 -15.79 -30.07
CA GLY A 804 -50.06 -16.20 -30.64
C GLY A 804 -51.20 -15.73 -29.75
N TYR A 805 -52.33 -15.33 -30.34
CA TYR A 805 -53.52 -14.98 -29.57
C TYR A 805 -54.79 -15.64 -30.11
N MET A 806 -54.83 -16.10 -31.36
CA MET A 806 -56.03 -16.71 -31.94
C MET A 806 -55.64 -17.68 -33.06
N ALA A 807 -56.36 -18.79 -33.20
CA ALA A 807 -56.19 -19.66 -34.36
C ALA A 807 -56.63 -18.93 -35.64
N LYS A 808 -55.84 -19.01 -36.71
CA LYS A 808 -56.21 -18.55 -38.06
C LYS A 808 -56.74 -19.71 -38.90
N SER A 809 -56.21 -20.90 -38.69
CA SER A 809 -56.70 -22.18 -39.20
C SER A 809 -56.19 -23.30 -38.28
N ARG A 810 -56.40 -24.57 -38.65
CA ARG A 810 -55.80 -25.71 -37.94
C ARG A 810 -54.27 -25.72 -37.93
N SER A 811 -53.64 -25.10 -38.92
CA SER A 811 -52.20 -25.11 -39.12
C SER A 811 -51.59 -23.71 -39.14
N GLU A 812 -52.29 -22.71 -38.61
CA GLU A 812 -51.76 -21.35 -38.51
C GLU A 812 -52.43 -20.57 -37.37
N VAL A 813 -51.66 -19.69 -36.70
CA VAL A 813 -52.19 -18.78 -35.67
C VAL A 813 -51.94 -17.31 -36.02
N TYR A 814 -52.88 -16.45 -35.65
CA TYR A 814 -52.65 -15.01 -35.58
C TYR A 814 -51.77 -14.69 -34.38
N ALA A 815 -50.77 -13.84 -34.60
CA ALA A 815 -49.82 -13.41 -33.60
C ALA A 815 -49.71 -11.88 -33.55
N VAL A 816 -49.23 -11.39 -32.40
CA VAL A 816 -48.75 -10.03 -32.21
C VAL A 816 -47.23 -10.08 -32.03
N GLY A 817 -46.53 -9.19 -32.72
CA GLY A 817 -45.12 -8.93 -32.47
C GLY A 817 -44.97 -8.07 -31.22
N LEU A 818 -44.43 -8.66 -30.15
CA LEU A 818 -44.17 -7.99 -28.89
C LEU A 818 -42.69 -7.56 -28.84
N GLY A 819 -42.46 -6.25 -29.00
CA GLY A 819 -41.17 -5.62 -28.73
C GLY A 819 -41.04 -5.23 -27.26
N LEU A 820 -40.03 -5.72 -26.57
CA LEU A 820 -39.72 -5.36 -25.19
C LEU A 820 -38.38 -4.61 -25.18
N GLU A 821 -38.38 -3.40 -24.64
CA GLU A 821 -37.19 -2.64 -24.30
C GLU A 821 -37.03 -2.70 -22.78
N GLU A 822 -36.19 -3.62 -22.30
CA GLU A 822 -35.96 -3.83 -20.88
C GLU A 822 -34.68 -3.13 -20.45
N GLY A 823 -34.82 -2.19 -19.52
CA GLY A 823 -33.71 -1.50 -18.89
C GLY A 823 -33.18 -2.30 -17.69
N ALA A 824 -31.86 -2.48 -17.65
CA ALA A 824 -31.16 -3.13 -16.55
C ALA A 824 -29.84 -2.38 -16.26
N THR A 825 -29.39 -2.42 -15.01
CA THR A 825 -28.02 -1.96 -14.72
C THR A 825 -27.06 -3.02 -15.23
N VAL A 826 -26.11 -2.64 -16.07
CA VAL A 826 -25.13 -3.60 -16.61
C VAL A 826 -23.80 -3.43 -15.91
N ASP A 827 -23.28 -2.23 -15.72
CA ASP A 827 -22.06 -2.06 -14.94
C ASP A 827 -22.41 -1.61 -13.51
N HIS A 828 -22.42 -2.58 -12.58
CA HIS A 828 -22.41 -2.26 -11.17
C HIS A 828 -20.99 -1.86 -10.75
N PRO A 829 -20.82 -0.74 -10.01
CA PRO A 829 -19.54 -0.43 -9.40
C PRO A 829 -19.15 -1.52 -8.39
N ALA A 830 -17.85 -1.65 -8.13
CA ALA A 830 -17.34 -2.69 -7.25
C ALA A 830 -17.96 -2.59 -5.84
N ARG A 831 -18.57 -3.68 -5.39
CA ARG A 831 -19.27 -3.81 -4.10
C ARG A 831 -18.35 -4.45 -3.10
N LEU A 832 -18.36 -3.98 -1.84
CA LEU A 832 -17.55 -4.56 -0.78
C LEU A 832 -18.20 -5.86 -0.29
N MET A 833 -17.88 -6.99 -0.94
CA MET A 833 -18.57 -8.27 -0.76
C MET A 833 -18.16 -9.01 0.51
N ASP A 834 -16.88 -8.96 0.85
CA ASP A 834 -16.29 -9.63 2.02
C ASP A 834 -15.25 -8.72 2.68
N ALA A 835 -15.01 -8.90 3.97
CA ALA A 835 -14.10 -8.06 4.72
C ALA A 835 -13.53 -8.78 5.95
N ARG A 836 -12.27 -8.51 6.25
CA ARG A 836 -11.63 -8.89 7.52
C ARG A 836 -10.75 -7.77 8.03
N ARG A 837 -10.52 -7.73 9.33
CA ARG A 837 -9.49 -6.86 9.88
C ARG A 837 -8.09 -7.43 9.65
N ALA A 838 -7.14 -6.55 9.40
CA ALA A 838 -5.72 -6.90 9.47
C ALA A 838 -5.27 -6.90 10.94
N ARG A 839 -4.51 -7.92 11.34
CA ARG A 839 -3.94 -8.07 12.69
C ARG A 839 -2.55 -7.41 12.75
N GLY A 840 -2.03 -7.11 13.94
CA GLY A 840 -0.60 -6.91 14.17
C GLY A 840 -0.04 -5.48 14.01
N ASP A 841 -0.87 -4.48 13.69
CA ASP A 841 -0.44 -3.08 13.74
C ASP A 841 -0.84 -2.49 15.09
N ALA A 842 0.13 -2.06 15.91
CA ALA A 842 -0.11 -1.29 17.14
C ALA A 842 -0.72 0.12 16.88
N GLY A 843 -1.24 0.36 15.67
CA GLY A 843 -1.79 1.61 15.18
C GLY A 843 -3.30 1.56 14.94
N ALA A 844 -3.78 2.48 14.11
CA ALA A 844 -5.20 2.62 13.76
C ALA A 844 -5.78 1.33 13.14
N PRO A 845 -7.08 1.05 13.35
CA PRO A 845 -7.73 -0.14 12.80
C PRO A 845 -7.66 -0.14 11.26
N ARG A 846 -7.24 -1.26 10.68
CA ARG A 846 -7.20 -1.50 9.23
C ARG A 846 -8.16 -2.62 8.85
N VAL A 847 -8.96 -2.39 7.81
CA VAL A 847 -9.89 -3.38 7.24
C VAL A 847 -9.51 -3.68 5.80
N VAL A 848 -9.46 -4.95 5.45
CA VAL A 848 -9.21 -5.43 4.08
C VAL A 848 -10.53 -5.94 3.51
N PHE A 849 -10.91 -5.40 2.36
CA PHE A 849 -12.12 -5.77 1.62
C PHE A 849 -11.78 -6.56 0.37
N LEU A 850 -12.63 -7.54 0.06
CA LEU A 850 -12.81 -8.04 -1.30
C LEU A 850 -13.93 -7.23 -1.95
N ALA A 851 -13.61 -6.50 -3.01
CA ALA A 851 -14.56 -5.74 -3.79
C ALA A 851 -14.84 -6.43 -5.14
N GLU A 852 -16.10 -6.63 -5.51
CA GLU A 852 -16.47 -7.28 -6.78
C GLU A 852 -17.52 -6.46 -7.54
N SER A 853 -17.30 -6.28 -8.83
CA SER A 853 -18.32 -5.83 -9.78
C SER A 853 -19.08 -7.04 -10.33
N ARG A 854 -20.39 -6.90 -10.57
CA ARG A 854 -21.21 -7.93 -11.24
C ARG A 854 -22.15 -7.28 -12.25
N SER A 855 -22.62 -8.05 -13.22
CA SER A 855 -23.59 -7.64 -14.23
C SER A 855 -24.49 -8.80 -14.60
N ASN A 856 -25.81 -8.74 -14.41
CA ASN A 856 -26.73 -9.79 -14.87
C ASN A 856 -26.27 -11.24 -14.58
N ASP A 857 -25.80 -11.51 -13.35
CA ASP A 857 -25.19 -12.78 -12.90
C ASP A 857 -23.82 -13.16 -13.52
N GLU A 858 -23.27 -12.32 -14.41
CA GLU A 858 -21.88 -12.39 -14.87
C GLU A 858 -20.94 -11.69 -13.88
N SER A 859 -19.75 -12.28 -13.70
CA SER A 859 -18.72 -11.74 -12.80
C SER A 859 -17.95 -10.65 -13.52
N GLY A 860 -17.66 -9.55 -12.82
CA GLY A 860 -16.83 -8.46 -13.32
C GLY A 860 -15.44 -8.45 -12.65
N PRO A 861 -14.71 -7.32 -12.75
CA PRO A 861 -13.45 -7.12 -12.04
C PRO A 861 -13.61 -7.29 -10.52
N ALA A 862 -12.58 -7.85 -9.89
CA ALA A 862 -12.50 -7.98 -8.45
C ALA A 862 -11.19 -7.34 -7.93
N HIS A 863 -11.24 -6.82 -6.71
CA HIS A 863 -10.15 -6.03 -6.11
C HIS A 863 -9.97 -6.40 -4.64
N ILE A 864 -8.72 -6.38 -4.16
CA ILE A 864 -8.42 -6.34 -2.74
C ILE A 864 -8.16 -4.90 -2.34
N VAL A 865 -8.93 -4.38 -1.39
CA VAL A 865 -8.87 -2.98 -0.96
C VAL A 865 -8.49 -2.88 0.51
N VAL A 866 -7.49 -2.07 0.81
CA VAL A 866 -7.07 -1.75 2.18
C VAL A 866 -7.69 -0.43 2.57
N TRP A 867 -8.41 -0.40 3.69
CA TRP A 867 -9.04 0.79 4.26
C TRP A 867 -8.54 1.06 5.68
N GLU A 868 -8.10 2.28 5.89
CA GLU A 868 -7.60 2.83 7.15
C GLU A 868 -8.51 4.00 7.56
N PRO A 869 -9.65 3.72 8.23
CA PRO A 869 -10.70 4.70 8.49
C PRO A 869 -10.24 5.95 9.26
N GLU A 870 -9.36 5.81 10.24
CA GLU A 870 -8.87 6.93 11.05
C GLU A 870 -7.90 7.82 10.27
N ALA A 871 -7.17 7.25 9.31
CA ALA A 871 -6.30 7.98 8.40
C ALA A 871 -7.05 8.54 7.17
N ALA A 872 -8.36 8.29 7.06
CA ALA A 872 -9.19 8.60 5.89
C ALA A 872 -8.54 8.15 4.57
N ARG A 873 -7.94 6.95 4.57
CA ARG A 873 -7.18 6.41 3.44
C ARG A 873 -7.76 5.09 2.99
N ALA A 874 -7.96 4.93 1.69
CA ALA A 874 -8.24 3.65 1.06
C ALA A 874 -7.38 3.48 -0.20
N ARG A 875 -7.03 2.24 -0.53
CA ARG A 875 -6.34 1.92 -1.78
C ARG A 875 -6.62 0.50 -2.25
N VAL A 876 -6.61 0.30 -3.55
CA VAL A 876 -6.56 -1.02 -4.17
C VAL A 876 -5.15 -1.59 -3.96
N ALA A 877 -5.03 -2.69 -3.23
CA ALA A 877 -3.78 -3.41 -3.04
C ALA A 877 -3.47 -4.35 -4.21
N ALA A 878 -4.51 -4.92 -4.83
CA ALA A 878 -4.37 -5.71 -6.05
C ALA A 878 -5.69 -5.81 -6.82
N ASP A 879 -5.56 -5.90 -8.15
CA ASP A 879 -6.61 -6.34 -9.05
C ASP A 879 -6.55 -7.86 -9.21
N LEU A 880 -7.71 -8.50 -9.18
CA LEU A 880 -7.88 -9.93 -9.42
C LEU A 880 -8.48 -10.15 -10.81
N PRO A 881 -8.24 -11.31 -11.44
CA PRO A 881 -8.94 -11.70 -12.65
C PRO A 881 -10.46 -11.63 -12.48
N VAL A 882 -11.17 -11.57 -13.61
CA VAL A 882 -12.64 -11.62 -13.59
C VAL A 882 -13.10 -12.95 -13.00
N GLY A 883 -13.90 -12.88 -11.93
CA GLY A 883 -14.35 -14.05 -11.20
C GLY A 883 -15.03 -13.70 -9.88
N GLN A 884 -15.47 -14.73 -9.17
CA GLN A 884 -15.99 -14.61 -7.81
C GLN A 884 -14.94 -15.15 -6.85
N TYR A 885 -14.78 -14.49 -5.70
CA TYR A 885 -13.74 -14.79 -4.75
C TYR A 885 -14.26 -14.80 -3.32
N ARG A 886 -13.42 -15.30 -2.41
CA ARG A 886 -13.62 -15.24 -0.96
C ARG A 886 -12.33 -14.81 -0.27
N LEU A 887 -12.45 -13.95 0.74
CA LEU A 887 -11.33 -13.52 1.57
C LEU A 887 -11.14 -14.51 2.74
N ARG A 888 -10.18 -15.42 2.61
CA ARG A 888 -10.02 -16.57 3.52
C ARG A 888 -9.25 -16.24 4.78
N ALA A 889 -8.19 -15.45 4.68
CA ALA A 889 -7.37 -15.04 5.81
C ALA A 889 -6.68 -13.69 5.51
N VAL A 890 -6.40 -12.92 6.56
CA VAL A 890 -5.72 -11.63 6.48
C VAL A 890 -4.73 -11.54 7.66
N ALA A 891 -3.46 -11.27 7.34
CA ALA A 891 -2.40 -10.90 8.27
C ALA A 891 -2.12 -9.39 8.16
N SER A 892 -1.13 -8.84 8.89
CA SER A 892 -0.82 -7.40 8.80
C SER A 892 -0.40 -6.98 7.39
N GLN A 893 0.35 -7.84 6.68
CA GLN A 893 0.98 -7.54 5.40
C GLN A 893 0.42 -8.31 4.20
N ALA A 894 -0.47 -9.29 4.40
CA ALA A 894 -0.92 -10.14 3.31
C ALA A 894 -2.35 -10.66 3.49
N ALA A 895 -3.02 -10.93 2.36
CA ALA A 895 -4.33 -11.55 2.31
C ALA A 895 -4.29 -12.84 1.48
N LEU A 896 -5.07 -13.83 1.91
CA LEU A 896 -5.29 -15.10 1.22
C LEU A 896 -6.69 -15.09 0.59
N VAL A 897 -6.72 -15.22 -0.73
CA VAL A 897 -7.94 -15.14 -1.54
C VAL A 897 -8.08 -16.41 -2.35
N VAL A 898 -9.31 -16.94 -2.45
CA VAL A 898 -9.60 -18.11 -3.29
C VAL A 898 -10.84 -17.83 -4.14
N PRO A 899 -10.95 -18.35 -5.37
CA PRO A 899 -12.18 -18.29 -6.15
C PRO A 899 -13.35 -18.98 -5.42
N ASP A 900 -14.54 -18.40 -5.53
CA ASP A 900 -15.78 -19.06 -5.16
C ASP A 900 -16.17 -20.04 -6.29
N ALA A 901 -16.21 -21.33 -5.97
CA ALA A 901 -16.11 -22.39 -6.99
C ALA A 901 -17.40 -22.57 -7.83
N PHE A 902 -17.35 -22.25 -9.13
CA PHE A 902 -17.84 -23.08 -10.26
C PHE A 902 -17.56 -22.35 -11.61
N PRO A 903 -17.06 -22.99 -12.70
CA PRO A 903 -16.51 -24.35 -12.86
C PRO A 903 -14.97 -24.39 -12.99
N ALA A 904 -14.24 -23.34 -12.58
CA ALA A 904 -12.80 -23.20 -12.80
C ALA A 904 -11.93 -24.10 -11.87
N PRO A 905 -10.70 -24.51 -12.30
CA PRO A 905 -9.73 -25.10 -11.39
C PRO A 905 -9.47 -24.15 -10.23
N THR A 906 -9.54 -24.67 -9.00
CA THR A 906 -9.30 -23.86 -7.81
C THR A 906 -7.85 -23.40 -7.81
N SER A 907 -7.65 -22.11 -7.57
CA SER A 907 -6.33 -21.52 -7.32
C SER A 907 -6.37 -20.74 -6.02
N THR A 908 -5.22 -20.46 -5.45
CA THR A 908 -5.10 -19.63 -4.25
C THR A 908 -4.22 -18.45 -4.57
N THR A 909 -4.72 -17.24 -4.33
CA THR A 909 -3.97 -16.01 -4.56
C THR A 909 -3.56 -15.41 -3.23
N VAL A 910 -2.26 -15.17 -3.05
CA VAL A 910 -1.72 -14.40 -1.92
C VAL A 910 -1.42 -12.99 -2.40
N VAL A 911 -2.03 -12.01 -1.75
CA VAL A 911 -1.89 -10.59 -2.08
C VAL A 911 -1.09 -9.89 -1.00
N ARG A 912 -0.02 -9.20 -1.37
CA ARG A 912 0.69 -8.28 -0.45
C ARG A 912 -0.14 -7.03 -0.27
N LEU A 913 -0.48 -6.73 0.97
CA LEU A 913 -1.38 -5.63 1.28
C LEU A 913 -0.71 -4.30 1.01
N ASP A 914 0.59 -4.12 1.25
CA ASP A 914 1.37 -2.91 0.97
C ASP A 914 1.59 -2.61 -0.52
N GLY A 915 1.30 -3.56 -1.41
CA GLY A 915 1.57 -3.45 -2.85
C GLY A 915 3.05 -3.59 -3.20
N SER A 916 3.90 -4.09 -2.29
CA SER A 916 5.34 -4.24 -2.52
C SER A 916 5.70 -5.26 -3.60
N SER A 917 4.78 -6.19 -3.90
CA SER A 917 4.96 -7.21 -4.94
C SER A 917 3.61 -7.56 -5.58
N PRO A 918 3.62 -8.07 -6.82
CA PRO A 918 2.39 -8.55 -7.46
C PRO A 918 1.78 -9.75 -6.69
N PRO A 919 0.47 -10.00 -6.86
CA PRO A 919 -0.18 -11.20 -6.33
C PRO A 919 0.48 -12.48 -6.84
N VAL A 920 0.60 -13.48 -5.96
CA VAL A 920 1.10 -14.82 -6.32
C VAL A 920 -0.08 -15.78 -6.37
N THR A 921 -0.30 -16.40 -7.52
CA THR A 921 -1.35 -17.42 -7.72
C THR A 921 -0.74 -18.81 -7.71
N LEU A 922 -1.25 -19.67 -6.84
CA LEU A 922 -0.80 -21.04 -6.62
C LEU A 922 -1.89 -22.03 -7.05
N THR A 923 -1.47 -23.20 -7.55
CA THR A 923 -2.42 -24.23 -8.01
C THR A 923 -3.14 -24.88 -6.82
N GLY A 924 -4.47 -24.99 -6.89
CA GLY A 924 -5.32 -25.62 -5.89
C GLY A 924 -5.95 -24.64 -4.88
N ASP A 925 -6.98 -25.11 -4.18
CA ASP A 925 -7.54 -24.43 -2.99
C ASP A 925 -6.71 -24.81 -1.76
N LEU A 926 -5.64 -24.04 -1.52
CA LEU A 926 -4.74 -24.17 -0.39
C LEU A 926 -5.37 -23.64 0.90
N SER A 927 -6.49 -22.91 0.86
CA SER A 927 -7.11 -22.32 2.05
C SER A 927 -7.69 -23.34 3.04
N LYS A 928 -7.69 -24.63 2.69
CA LYS A 928 -8.08 -25.74 3.56
C LYS A 928 -6.92 -26.28 4.42
N THR A 929 -5.68 -26.03 4.01
CA THR A 929 -4.49 -26.53 4.69
C THR A 929 -3.50 -25.41 5.05
N PHE A 930 -3.65 -24.24 4.44
CA PHE A 930 -2.82 -23.06 4.64
C PHE A 930 -3.61 -21.85 5.12
N THR A 931 -2.96 -21.05 5.95
CA THR A 931 -3.37 -19.68 6.29
C THR A 931 -2.24 -18.71 5.96
N VAL A 932 -2.51 -17.41 5.94
CA VAL A 932 -1.47 -16.38 5.81
C VAL A 932 -1.17 -15.80 7.19
N LEU A 933 0.12 -15.71 7.55
CA LEU A 933 0.61 -15.16 8.82
C LEU A 933 1.74 -14.17 8.57
N ASP A 934 2.01 -13.29 9.54
CA ASP A 934 3.07 -12.29 9.38
C ASP A 934 4.47 -12.92 9.34
N PRO A 935 5.41 -12.35 8.55
CA PRO A 935 5.31 -11.12 7.74
C PRO A 935 4.71 -11.30 6.33
N GLY A 936 3.75 -12.23 6.18
CA GLY A 936 2.96 -12.47 4.96
C GLY A 936 3.36 -13.74 4.22
N TYR A 937 3.66 -14.81 4.97
CA TYR A 937 3.97 -16.15 4.47
C TYR A 937 2.74 -17.06 4.54
N LEU A 938 2.72 -18.09 3.68
CA LEU A 938 1.78 -19.19 3.82
C LEU A 938 2.26 -20.15 4.90
N TYR A 939 1.40 -20.47 5.85
CA TYR A 939 1.66 -21.42 6.93
C TYR A 939 0.80 -22.66 6.77
N ASN A 940 1.42 -23.84 6.66
CA ASN A 940 0.74 -25.12 6.52
C ASN A 940 0.25 -25.64 7.88
N PHE A 941 -0.95 -25.22 8.30
CA PHE A 941 -1.50 -25.60 9.60
C PHE A 941 -1.98 -27.06 9.67
N ALA A 942 -2.25 -27.69 8.52
CA ALA A 942 -2.80 -29.06 8.45
C ALA A 942 -1.75 -30.14 8.15
N GLY A 943 -0.53 -29.74 7.77
CA GLY A 943 0.54 -30.65 7.35
C GLY A 943 1.77 -30.57 8.24
N ASP A 944 2.86 -30.03 7.68
CA ASP A 944 4.20 -30.06 8.28
C ASP A 944 4.50 -28.91 9.24
N LEU A 945 3.55 -28.00 9.46
CA LEU A 945 3.63 -26.87 10.39
C LEU A 945 4.79 -25.92 10.07
N ARG A 946 5.09 -25.72 8.77
CA ARG A 946 6.12 -24.80 8.26
C ARG A 946 5.54 -23.63 7.49
N PHE A 947 6.34 -22.57 7.34
CA PHE A 947 6.08 -21.57 6.31
C PHE A 947 6.48 -22.10 4.94
N TYR A 948 5.92 -21.49 3.91
CA TYR A 948 6.19 -21.80 2.52
C TYR A 948 6.50 -20.51 1.76
N ARG A 949 7.49 -20.58 0.88
CA ARG A 949 7.78 -19.50 -0.08
C ARG A 949 6.62 -19.38 -1.06
N LEU A 950 6.28 -18.14 -1.41
CA LEU A 950 5.24 -17.82 -2.38
C LEU A 950 5.78 -17.99 -3.81
N GLN A 951 5.96 -19.24 -4.24
CA GLN A 951 6.36 -19.62 -5.60
C GLN A 951 5.57 -20.85 -6.04
N GLU A 952 5.51 -21.16 -7.33
CA GLU A 952 4.81 -22.33 -7.85
C GLU A 952 5.81 -23.41 -8.32
N PRO A 953 5.76 -24.64 -7.77
CA PRO A 953 4.94 -25.07 -6.62
C PRO A 953 5.48 -24.47 -5.30
N PRO A 954 4.61 -24.29 -4.27
CA PRO A 954 5.04 -23.73 -2.99
C PRO A 954 6.07 -24.64 -2.32
N GLU A 955 7.16 -24.04 -1.83
CA GLU A 955 8.29 -24.76 -1.24
C GLU A 955 8.38 -24.48 0.27
N PRO A 956 8.47 -25.51 1.13
CA PRO A 956 8.53 -25.34 2.58
C PRO A 956 9.86 -24.72 3.02
N THR A 957 9.81 -23.86 4.03
CA THR A 957 10.98 -23.29 4.70
C THR A 957 11.35 -24.12 5.94
N ALA A 958 12.62 -24.06 6.35
CA ALA A 958 13.08 -24.70 7.59
C ALA A 958 12.64 -23.95 8.86
N LEU A 959 12.11 -22.72 8.71
CA LEU A 959 11.64 -21.85 9.77
C LEU A 959 10.13 -21.55 9.58
N PRO A 960 9.38 -21.20 10.64
CA PRO A 960 9.80 -21.12 12.03
C PRO A 960 9.83 -22.52 12.65
N ALA A 961 10.18 -22.62 13.94
CA ALA A 961 10.07 -23.89 14.66
C ALA A 961 8.62 -24.41 14.62
N ARG A 962 8.48 -25.73 14.53
CA ARG A 962 7.16 -26.39 14.47
C ARG A 962 6.46 -26.25 15.80
N LEU A 963 5.15 -26.07 15.76
CA LEU A 963 4.32 -26.16 16.96
C LEU A 963 4.43 -27.56 17.57
N ALA A 964 4.39 -27.66 18.91
CA ALA A 964 4.38 -28.93 19.62
C ALA A 964 3.20 -29.82 19.16
N PRO A 965 3.25 -31.16 19.24
CA PRO A 965 2.11 -32.00 18.83
C PRO A 965 0.83 -31.76 19.65
N ALA A 966 -0.34 -31.83 19.02
CA ALA A 966 -1.67 -31.73 19.68
C ALA A 966 -2.74 -32.50 18.89
N SER A 967 -3.89 -32.78 19.53
CA SER A 967 -4.98 -33.56 18.92
C SER A 967 -5.81 -32.78 17.89
N ALA A 968 -5.88 -31.46 18.01
CA ALA A 968 -6.66 -30.59 17.13
C ALA A 968 -5.78 -29.92 16.06
N GLN A 969 -6.24 -29.98 14.80
CA GLN A 969 -5.58 -29.34 13.65
C GLN A 969 -6.14 -27.95 13.30
N GLY A 970 -7.32 -27.59 13.85
CA GLY A 970 -7.96 -26.28 13.64
C GLY A 970 -7.71 -25.30 14.79
N GLY A 971 -8.03 -24.02 14.60
CA GLY A 971 -7.86 -22.99 15.61
C GLY A 971 -7.60 -21.62 15.01
N ASP A 972 -7.23 -20.69 15.88
CA ASP A 972 -6.78 -19.36 15.49
C ASP A 972 -5.26 -19.24 15.63
N PHE A 973 -4.60 -18.71 14.59
CA PHE A 973 -3.14 -18.66 14.51
C PHE A 973 -2.66 -17.22 14.53
N HIS A 974 -1.51 -17.01 15.16
CA HIS A 974 -0.82 -15.73 15.23
C HIS A 974 0.69 -15.96 15.18
N THR A 975 1.44 -14.94 14.79
CA THR A 975 2.90 -14.88 14.82
C THR A 975 3.39 -13.81 15.77
N VAL A 976 4.22 -14.18 16.73
CA VAL A 976 4.89 -13.25 17.64
C VAL A 976 6.32 -13.04 17.17
N ARG A 977 6.82 -11.80 17.18
CA ARG A 977 8.24 -11.52 16.89
C ARG A 977 9.09 -11.93 18.08
N LEU A 978 10.17 -12.65 17.81
CA LEU A 978 11.17 -12.92 18.85
C LEU A 978 11.88 -11.61 19.20
N PRO A 979 12.28 -11.40 20.47
CA PRO A 979 13.04 -10.22 20.89
C PRO A 979 14.38 -10.09 20.17
#